data_AF-A0A850BNQ1-F1
#
_entry.id   AF-A0A850BNQ1-F1
#
_cell.length_a   1.000
_cell.length_b   1.000
_cell.length_c   1.000
_cell.angle_alpha   90.00
_cell.angle_beta   90.00
_cell.angle_gamma   90.00
#
_symmetry.space_group_name_H-M   'P 1'
#
loop_
_entity.id
_entity.type
_entity.pdbx_description
1 polymer ?
#
loop_
_entity_poly.entity_id
_entity_poly.type
_entity_poly.pdbx_seq_one_letter_code
_entity_poly.pdbx_strand_id
1 'polypeptide(L)'
;MRRIVAPGLLLVFTSAAAGFACAPDSGLPTDNGFTSTSSGASGTASGGSGGGSLFDTGPGCADPTDEDGDLVADSLEVPEDKSGDTDGDGLPDKSDTDSDGDGVSDADEAENPRLDPGEGGQMRDDACDLLADTDADGVPDLRDRDSDNDGVADAQEIAIDPSGAKGCRVLPDCDADGVIDIVELAAGSNPADAGSLPENAGLYFVLPYQGGELTRDFTFATGVARADIYFLIDTTASMQPAIDALKASISTTILPTILNGDFNAVPPIPAIGDAWIGVGEVRDVPWGAYGQPGDAVYRNRFTINGKAVAGNVAAPVKNGANFDPPADVQSILQSLTAAGGGDGPEATTQALWIASTNKPYAATGLGVWTPEQPYPAPCSSPGMFAVPCFRPDSLPVFVIVTDAPFHNGPVMAHAYDPAVAGGTKTYAETINALDAIHARVVGVPVAGGNPGAARADLSDLAKNTGSLYHDPAFGGSNKPLVPSSDVASGEVSKEVVRLLGLLAGAGLHDVTTSKASYACAGGVDCTGDETPDPQYENPELVPGEGPFDASALITQVATVASQANPLPYASLDAKTFYGVRGSAEVTFRVHAKNDSLKPSALTVLRALIRVQTPAGQILGGKDGVKFVYFVIPEHIPAGPN
;
A
#
# COMPACT_ATOMS: atom_id res chain seq x y z
N MET A 1 -45.68 -20.25 38.89
CA MET A 1 -46.30 -21.19 37.94
C MET A 1 -46.01 -20.71 36.53
N ARG A 2 -45.73 -21.65 35.62
CA ARG A 2 -45.40 -21.51 34.19
C ARG A 2 -43.98 -21.05 33.84
N ARG A 3 -43.11 -22.08 33.85
CA ARG A 3 -41.93 -22.25 32.99
C ARG A 3 -42.32 -22.05 31.53
N ILE A 4 -41.55 -21.26 30.79
CA ILE A 4 -41.45 -21.34 29.33
C ILE A 4 -39.97 -21.67 29.06
N VAL A 5 -39.77 -22.85 28.49
CA VAL A 5 -38.49 -23.44 28.12
C VAL A 5 -38.15 -22.90 26.72
N ALA A 6 -37.05 -22.16 26.61
CA ALA A 6 -36.45 -21.83 25.31
C ALA A 6 -35.53 -23.00 24.90
N PRO A 7 -35.55 -23.45 23.63
CA PRO A 7 -34.67 -24.51 23.17
C PRO A 7 -33.27 -23.94 22.99
N GLY A 8 -32.30 -24.52 23.71
CA GLY A 8 -30.89 -24.27 23.48
C GLY A 8 -30.47 -24.89 22.16
N LEU A 9 -30.14 -24.03 21.19
CA LEU A 9 -29.46 -24.44 19.97
C LEU A 9 -27.97 -24.50 20.30
N LEU A 10 -27.50 -25.73 20.55
CA LEU A 10 -26.09 -26.06 20.73
C LEU A 10 -25.42 -25.98 19.34
N LEU A 11 -24.82 -24.83 18.99
CA LEU A 11 -23.90 -24.75 17.85
C LEU A 11 -22.57 -25.36 18.28
N VAL A 12 -22.26 -26.52 17.71
CA VAL A 12 -20.94 -27.13 17.75
C VAL A 12 -20.03 -26.27 16.87
N PHE A 13 -19.11 -25.53 17.46
CA PHE A 13 -18.00 -24.95 16.73
C PHE A 13 -17.00 -26.07 16.38
N THR A 14 -17.12 -26.61 15.18
CA THR A 14 -15.97 -27.22 14.50
C THR A 14 -15.28 -26.10 13.72
N SER A 15 -14.35 -25.40 14.37
CA SER A 15 -13.38 -24.57 13.66
C SER A 15 -12.22 -25.47 13.25
N ALA A 16 -12.24 -25.86 11.97
CA ALA A 16 -11.12 -26.46 11.29
C ALA A 16 -9.91 -25.53 11.39
N ALA A 17 -8.75 -26.09 11.74
CA ALA A 17 -7.48 -25.43 11.52
C ALA A 17 -7.30 -25.28 10.01
N ALA A 18 -7.45 -24.05 9.50
CA ALA A 18 -6.97 -23.71 8.18
C ALA A 18 -5.46 -23.52 8.31
N GLY A 19 -4.70 -24.51 7.83
CA GLY A 19 -3.27 -24.33 7.61
C GLY A 19 -3.09 -23.23 6.56
N PHE A 20 -2.31 -22.22 6.91
CA PHE A 20 -1.72 -21.32 5.93
C PHE A 20 -0.68 -22.13 5.17
N ALA A 21 -1.05 -22.61 3.98
CA ALA A 21 -0.09 -23.08 2.98
C ALA A 21 0.02 -21.96 1.95
N CYS A 22 1.10 -21.20 2.02
CA CYS A 22 1.59 -20.47 0.85
C CYS A 22 2.39 -21.50 0.04
N ALA A 23 1.89 -21.87 -1.14
CA ALA A 23 2.66 -22.58 -2.14
C ALA A 23 2.54 -21.80 -3.45
N PRO A 24 3.64 -21.54 -4.19
CA PRO A 24 3.56 -21.13 -5.58
C PRO A 24 3.32 -22.35 -6.48
N ASP A 25 2.53 -22.12 -7.54
CA ASP A 25 2.26 -23.04 -8.63
C ASP A 25 3.54 -23.50 -9.34
N SER A 26 3.83 -24.80 -9.33
CA SER A 26 4.65 -25.48 -10.34
C SER A 26 3.87 -26.67 -10.91
N GLY A 27 3.16 -26.42 -12.02
CA GLY A 27 2.44 -27.46 -12.75
C GLY A 27 3.37 -28.25 -13.65
N LEU A 28 3.81 -29.44 -13.22
CA LEU A 28 4.41 -30.46 -14.09
C LEU A 28 3.31 -31.28 -14.79
N PRO A 29 3.36 -31.49 -16.12
CA PRO A 29 2.40 -32.33 -16.82
C PRO A 29 2.75 -33.81 -16.63
N THR A 30 1.82 -34.56 -16.05
CA THR A 30 1.83 -36.02 -16.09
C THR A 30 1.33 -36.48 -17.46
N ASP A 31 2.14 -37.22 -18.20
CA ASP A 31 1.57 -38.17 -19.15
C ASP A 31 2.33 -39.49 -19.21
N ASN A 32 1.55 -40.56 -19.13
CA ASN A 32 1.97 -41.94 -19.07
C ASN A 32 2.18 -42.49 -20.49
N GLY A 33 3.30 -43.18 -20.68
CA GLY A 33 3.28 -44.40 -21.49
C GLY A 33 4.51 -44.61 -22.36
N PHE A 34 5.39 -45.50 -21.93
CA PHE A 34 5.87 -46.53 -22.85
C PHE A 34 6.26 -47.83 -22.14
N THR A 35 5.87 -48.91 -22.79
CA THR A 35 5.80 -50.28 -22.31
C THR A 35 7.15 -50.98 -22.22
N SER A 36 7.29 -51.83 -21.21
CA SER A 36 8.36 -52.82 -21.09
C SER A 36 8.31 -53.86 -22.21
N THR A 37 9.46 -54.14 -22.81
CA THR A 37 9.74 -55.42 -23.46
C THR A 37 11.16 -55.85 -23.15
N SER A 38 11.25 -56.89 -22.33
CA SER A 38 12.44 -57.70 -22.12
C SER A 38 12.72 -58.55 -23.37
N SER A 39 13.97 -58.59 -23.80
CA SER A 39 14.47 -59.61 -24.70
C SER A 39 15.81 -60.11 -24.20
N GLY A 40 15.80 -61.32 -23.63
CA GLY A 40 17.01 -62.04 -23.29
C GLY A 40 17.75 -62.56 -24.51
N ALA A 41 19.05 -62.76 -24.35
CA ALA A 41 19.84 -63.67 -25.18
C ALA A 41 20.85 -64.39 -24.30
N SER A 42 20.69 -65.72 -24.23
CA SER A 42 21.59 -66.68 -23.61
C SER A 42 22.89 -66.84 -24.40
N GLY A 43 24.02 -67.10 -23.73
CA GLY A 43 25.26 -67.48 -24.40
C GLY A 43 26.38 -67.98 -23.47
N THR A 44 26.25 -69.24 -23.03
CA THR A 44 27.31 -70.25 -22.81
C THR A 44 28.62 -69.95 -22.05
N ALA A 45 28.90 -70.85 -21.12
CA ALA A 45 30.04 -70.95 -20.21
C ALA A 45 31.42 -71.18 -20.84
N SER A 46 32.48 -70.73 -20.15
CA SER A 46 33.71 -71.51 -19.93
C SER A 46 34.42 -71.01 -18.66
N GLY A 47 34.89 -71.93 -17.82
CA GLY A 47 35.28 -71.66 -16.44
C GLY A 47 36.76 -71.39 -16.17
N GLY A 48 37.04 -71.02 -14.93
CA GLY A 48 38.38 -70.97 -14.35
C GLY A 48 38.32 -70.35 -12.95
N SER A 49 38.69 -71.13 -11.92
CA SER A 49 38.70 -70.75 -10.51
C SER A 49 39.62 -69.58 -10.18
N GLY A 50 39.18 -68.73 -9.25
CA GLY A 50 40.02 -67.80 -8.49
C GLY A 50 39.15 -66.80 -7.73
N GLY A 51 39.08 -66.90 -6.40
CA GLY A 51 38.29 -66.00 -5.57
C GLY A 51 38.87 -64.59 -5.50
N GLY A 52 37.99 -63.60 -5.37
CA GLY A 52 38.30 -62.20 -5.12
C GLY A 52 37.05 -61.35 -5.30
N SER A 53 36.69 -60.62 -4.25
CA SER A 53 35.73 -59.49 -4.16
C SER A 53 34.51 -59.46 -5.09
N LEU A 54 33.33 -59.47 -4.48
CA LEU A 54 32.12 -58.91 -5.06
C LEU A 54 32.35 -57.40 -5.21
N PHE A 55 32.88 -56.96 -6.35
CA PHE A 55 32.62 -55.61 -6.84
C PHE A 55 31.24 -55.68 -7.47
N ASP A 56 30.29 -55.00 -6.84
CA ASP A 56 29.07 -54.62 -7.51
C ASP A 56 29.50 -53.74 -8.67
N THR A 57 29.37 -54.22 -9.91
CA THR A 57 29.52 -53.34 -11.07
C THR A 57 28.16 -52.72 -11.26
N GLY A 58 27.85 -51.71 -10.45
CA GLY A 58 26.79 -50.75 -10.74
C GLY A 58 27.03 -50.12 -12.13
N PRO A 59 26.01 -49.54 -12.77
CA PRO A 59 26.05 -49.12 -14.18
C PRO A 59 26.87 -47.85 -14.45
N GLY A 60 27.88 -47.56 -13.63
CA GLY A 60 28.33 -46.20 -13.36
C GLY A 60 29.39 -45.60 -14.29
N CYS A 61 30.52 -46.28 -14.49
CA CYS A 61 31.61 -45.74 -15.32
C CYS A 61 32.51 -46.84 -15.93
N ALA A 62 33.18 -46.53 -17.05
CA ALA A 62 34.01 -47.51 -17.76
C ALA A 62 35.42 -47.68 -17.16
N ASP A 63 35.87 -46.70 -16.38
CA ASP A 63 37.19 -46.63 -15.77
C ASP A 63 37.07 -46.06 -14.35
N PRO A 64 37.23 -46.87 -13.29
CA PRO A 64 37.13 -46.43 -11.89
C PRO A 64 38.47 -45.82 -11.40
N THR A 65 39.26 -45.23 -12.31
CA THR A 65 40.46 -44.49 -11.92
C THR A 65 40.03 -43.22 -11.21
N ASP A 66 40.68 -42.92 -10.10
CA ASP A 66 40.40 -41.83 -9.17
C ASP A 66 41.79 -41.27 -8.77
N GLU A 67 42.18 -40.12 -9.32
CA GLU A 67 43.54 -39.56 -9.25
C GLU A 67 43.81 -38.76 -7.96
N ASP A 68 42.82 -38.05 -7.41
CA ASP A 68 42.92 -37.31 -6.15
C ASP A 68 42.45 -38.11 -4.91
N GLY A 69 41.76 -39.23 -5.11
CA GLY A 69 41.38 -40.18 -4.07
C GLY A 69 40.15 -39.75 -3.27
N ASP A 70 39.29 -38.92 -3.85
CA ASP A 70 38.18 -38.28 -3.15
C ASP A 70 36.92 -39.18 -3.05
N LEU A 71 36.86 -40.29 -3.80
CA LEU A 71 35.54 -40.84 -4.06
C LEU A 71 35.31 -41.20 -5.50
N VAL A 72 35.56 -40.27 -6.41
CA VAL A 72 34.93 -40.09 -7.72
C VAL A 72 35.88 -40.54 -8.82
N ALA A 73 35.33 -41.15 -9.86
CA ALA A 73 36.16 -41.55 -10.99
C ALA A 73 36.48 -40.34 -11.88
N ASP A 74 37.72 -40.27 -12.38
CA ASP A 74 38.23 -39.29 -13.36
C ASP A 74 37.27 -39.05 -14.55
N SER A 75 36.51 -40.09 -14.93
CA SER A 75 35.58 -40.03 -16.06
C SER A 75 34.24 -39.35 -15.76
N LEU A 76 33.91 -39.12 -14.48
CA LEU A 76 32.70 -38.45 -14.01
C LEU A 76 32.93 -36.98 -13.64
N GLU A 77 34.16 -36.64 -13.23
CA GLU A 77 34.55 -35.26 -12.90
C GLU A 77 34.73 -34.40 -14.14
N VAL A 78 35.14 -35.00 -15.27
CA VAL A 78 35.38 -34.24 -16.48
C VAL A 78 34.08 -34.06 -17.29
N PRO A 79 33.55 -32.84 -17.46
CA PRO A 79 32.42 -32.58 -18.36
C PRO A 79 32.72 -33.03 -19.80
N GLU A 80 31.75 -33.68 -20.46
CA GLU A 80 31.92 -34.19 -21.84
C GLU A 80 32.27 -33.09 -22.88
N ASP A 81 32.03 -31.81 -22.57
CA ASP A 81 32.14 -30.69 -23.51
C ASP A 81 33.00 -29.48 -23.07
N LYS A 82 33.64 -29.49 -21.88
CA LYS A 82 34.47 -28.38 -21.35
C LYS A 82 35.95 -28.78 -21.12
N SER A 83 36.73 -27.85 -20.58
CA SER A 83 38.18 -27.99 -20.30
C SER A 83 38.53 -29.05 -19.26
N GLY A 84 37.57 -29.46 -18.41
CA GLY A 84 37.82 -30.27 -17.21
C GLY A 84 38.66 -29.50 -16.19
N ASP A 85 38.32 -28.23 -15.98
CA ASP A 85 38.93 -27.24 -15.08
C ASP A 85 37.81 -26.19 -14.89
N THR A 86 36.91 -26.47 -13.94
CA THR A 86 35.59 -25.84 -13.79
C THR A 86 35.72 -24.46 -13.14
N ASP A 87 36.58 -24.32 -12.13
CA ASP A 87 36.82 -23.05 -11.43
C ASP A 87 37.91 -22.16 -12.09
N GLY A 88 38.73 -22.75 -12.97
CA GLY A 88 39.77 -22.06 -13.73
C GLY A 88 41.06 -21.78 -12.96
N ASP A 89 41.34 -22.48 -11.87
CA ASP A 89 42.57 -22.30 -11.07
C ASP A 89 43.82 -22.93 -11.72
N GLY A 90 43.61 -23.80 -12.71
CA GLY A 90 44.64 -24.49 -13.49
C GLY A 90 44.95 -25.92 -13.03
N LEU A 91 44.24 -26.44 -12.04
CA LEU A 91 44.15 -27.85 -11.67
C LEU A 91 42.99 -28.47 -12.46
N PRO A 92 43.18 -29.61 -13.16
CA PRO A 92 42.05 -30.27 -13.80
C PRO A 92 41.11 -30.89 -12.76
N ASP A 93 39.79 -30.84 -13.00
CA ASP A 93 38.71 -31.34 -12.10
C ASP A 93 39.05 -32.71 -11.51
N LYS A 94 39.48 -33.66 -12.35
CA LYS A 94 39.91 -35.03 -11.96
C LYS A 94 41.15 -35.16 -11.06
N SER A 95 41.69 -34.04 -10.62
CA SER A 95 42.85 -33.95 -9.74
C SER A 95 42.66 -32.84 -8.71
N ASP A 96 41.47 -32.25 -8.69
CA ASP A 96 41.02 -31.20 -7.80
C ASP A 96 40.02 -31.80 -6.82
N THR A 97 40.11 -31.40 -5.56
CA THR A 97 39.21 -31.91 -4.51
C THR A 97 38.02 -30.99 -4.24
N ASP A 98 37.92 -29.90 -5.00
CA ASP A 98 36.95 -28.79 -4.92
C ASP A 98 36.84 -28.20 -6.33
N SER A 99 36.27 -28.97 -7.26
CA SER A 99 36.31 -28.73 -8.71
C SER A 99 35.68 -27.40 -9.13
N ASP A 100 34.69 -26.90 -8.41
CA ASP A 100 34.03 -25.63 -8.68
C ASP A 100 34.59 -24.45 -7.84
N GLY A 101 35.46 -24.75 -6.88
CA GLY A 101 36.26 -23.80 -6.10
C GLY A 101 35.43 -22.99 -5.11
N ASP A 102 34.33 -23.56 -4.62
CA ASP A 102 33.39 -22.90 -3.72
C ASP A 102 33.75 -23.14 -2.22
N GLY A 103 34.56 -24.17 -1.94
CA GLY A 103 35.06 -24.53 -0.62
C GLY A 103 34.33 -25.69 0.06
N VAL A 104 33.37 -26.31 -0.60
CA VAL A 104 32.89 -27.68 -0.34
C VAL A 104 33.78 -28.65 -1.13
N SER A 105 33.89 -29.91 -0.68
CA SER A 105 34.69 -30.90 -1.42
C SER A 105 33.83 -31.76 -2.32
N ASP A 106 34.36 -32.15 -3.48
CA ASP A 106 33.74 -33.05 -4.45
C ASP A 106 33.21 -34.34 -3.79
N ALA A 107 33.96 -34.89 -2.84
CA ALA A 107 33.57 -36.05 -2.05
C ALA A 107 32.24 -35.88 -1.28
N ASP A 108 31.98 -34.67 -0.77
CA ASP A 108 30.77 -34.31 -0.01
C ASP A 108 29.63 -33.88 -0.95
N GLU A 109 29.92 -33.43 -2.17
CA GLU A 109 28.94 -32.97 -3.17
C GLU A 109 28.48 -34.06 -4.11
N ALA A 110 29.33 -35.05 -4.38
CA ALA A 110 29.00 -36.17 -5.24
C ALA A 110 27.80 -37.01 -4.72
N GLU A 111 27.45 -36.91 -3.43
CA GLU A 111 26.30 -37.57 -2.81
C GLU A 111 25.27 -36.58 -2.22
N ASN A 112 23.99 -36.81 -2.53
CA ASN A 112 22.86 -36.17 -1.87
C ASN A 112 21.86 -37.22 -1.33
N PRO A 113 21.91 -37.54 -0.01
CA PRO A 113 21.00 -38.52 0.61
C PRO A 113 19.52 -38.13 0.62
N ARG A 114 19.18 -36.89 0.22
CA ARG A 114 17.79 -36.37 0.18
C ARG A 114 17.11 -36.58 -1.17
N LEU A 115 17.84 -37.00 -2.20
CA LEU A 115 17.27 -37.43 -3.48
C LEU A 115 16.32 -38.63 -3.30
N ASP A 116 15.43 -38.85 -4.26
CA ASP A 116 14.47 -39.95 -4.18
C ASP A 116 15.20 -41.31 -4.20
N PRO A 117 14.71 -42.33 -3.47
CA PRO A 117 15.39 -43.62 -3.40
C PRO A 117 15.59 -44.26 -4.78
N GLY A 118 16.85 -44.45 -5.17
CA GLY A 118 17.24 -45.03 -6.46
C GLY A 118 17.53 -44.03 -7.57
N GLU A 119 17.51 -42.73 -7.28
CA GLU A 119 18.10 -41.70 -8.15
C GLU A 119 19.64 -41.79 -8.11
N GLY A 120 20.28 -41.38 -9.20
CA GLY A 120 21.75 -41.26 -9.24
C GLY A 120 22.21 -40.20 -8.25
N GLY A 121 23.36 -40.39 -7.61
CA GLY A 121 23.85 -39.46 -6.59
C GLY A 121 23.21 -39.60 -5.21
N GLN A 122 22.20 -40.46 -5.04
CA GLN A 122 21.50 -40.59 -3.75
C GLN A 122 22.36 -41.24 -2.65
N MET A 123 23.28 -42.11 -3.03
CA MET A 123 24.26 -42.74 -2.15
C MET A 123 25.48 -43.14 -2.97
N ARG A 124 26.66 -43.14 -2.35
CA ARG A 124 27.89 -43.61 -2.99
C ARG A 124 28.53 -44.75 -2.20
N ASP A 125 28.81 -45.85 -2.88
CA ASP A 125 29.60 -46.97 -2.36
C ASP A 125 30.86 -47.27 -3.19
N ASP A 126 30.92 -46.79 -4.44
CA ASP A 126 32.10 -46.84 -5.30
C ASP A 126 32.31 -45.58 -6.17
N ALA A 127 33.48 -45.53 -6.82
CA ALA A 127 33.89 -44.37 -7.62
C ALA A 127 33.15 -44.20 -8.94
N CYS A 128 32.47 -45.24 -9.40
CA CYS A 128 31.68 -45.18 -10.61
C CYS A 128 30.23 -44.76 -10.35
N ASP A 129 29.76 -44.67 -9.11
CA ASP A 129 28.37 -44.25 -8.85
C ASP A 129 28.02 -42.92 -9.50
N LEU A 130 26.78 -42.81 -9.98
CA LEU A 130 26.28 -41.58 -10.57
C LEU A 130 26.38 -40.44 -9.56
N LEU A 131 26.74 -39.25 -10.05
CA LEU A 131 26.85 -38.05 -9.23
C LEU A 131 25.47 -37.47 -8.90
N ALA A 132 25.40 -36.75 -7.77
CA ALA A 132 24.27 -35.90 -7.46
C ALA A 132 24.19 -34.73 -8.44
N ASP A 133 22.95 -34.39 -8.79
CA ASP A 133 22.55 -33.28 -9.66
C ASP A 133 21.20 -32.82 -9.07
N THR A 134 21.29 -32.03 -8.01
CA THR A 134 20.21 -31.78 -7.06
C THR A 134 19.10 -30.94 -7.67
N ASP A 135 19.43 -29.98 -8.52
CA ASP A 135 18.48 -29.13 -9.24
C ASP A 135 18.07 -29.69 -10.63
N ALA A 136 18.75 -30.75 -11.08
CA ALA A 136 18.56 -31.44 -12.35
C ALA A 136 18.82 -30.56 -13.59
N ASP A 137 19.77 -29.62 -13.52
CA ASP A 137 20.19 -28.79 -14.65
C ASP A 137 21.20 -29.47 -15.60
N GLY A 138 21.73 -30.63 -15.18
CA GLY A 138 22.70 -31.44 -15.92
C GLY A 138 24.16 -31.14 -15.60
N VAL A 139 24.43 -30.23 -14.68
CA VAL A 139 25.72 -30.01 -14.03
C VAL A 139 25.68 -30.71 -12.67
N PRO A 140 26.52 -31.73 -12.42
CA PRO A 140 26.58 -32.36 -11.11
C PRO A 140 26.98 -31.37 -10.00
N ASP A 141 26.47 -31.59 -8.80
CA ASP A 141 26.68 -30.74 -7.60
C ASP A 141 28.16 -30.37 -7.39
N LEU A 142 29.11 -31.32 -7.52
CA LEU A 142 30.55 -31.05 -7.37
C LEU A 142 31.15 -30.07 -8.41
N ARG A 143 30.37 -29.71 -9.43
CA ARG A 143 30.73 -28.75 -10.48
C ARG A 143 29.76 -27.56 -10.53
N ASP A 144 28.88 -27.44 -9.54
CA ASP A 144 27.91 -26.36 -9.40
C ASP A 144 28.01 -25.68 -8.05
N ARG A 145 28.13 -24.35 -8.07
CA ARG A 145 28.36 -23.52 -6.87
C ARG A 145 27.11 -23.28 -6.03
N ASP A 146 25.97 -23.79 -6.50
CA ASP A 146 24.62 -23.56 -5.99
C ASP A 146 23.80 -24.80 -6.34
N SER A 147 24.05 -25.90 -5.60
CA SER A 147 23.59 -27.25 -5.94
C SER A 147 22.07 -27.37 -6.08
N ASP A 148 21.29 -26.55 -5.35
CA ASP A 148 19.82 -26.54 -5.46
C ASP A 148 19.24 -25.36 -6.26
N ASN A 149 20.12 -24.50 -6.75
CA ASN A 149 19.86 -23.33 -7.59
C ASN A 149 18.80 -22.38 -7.01
N ASP A 150 18.77 -22.23 -5.68
CA ASP A 150 17.90 -21.29 -5.00
C ASP A 150 18.45 -19.84 -5.00
N GLY A 151 19.73 -19.69 -5.39
CA GLY A 151 20.45 -18.43 -5.50
C GLY A 151 21.30 -18.07 -4.27
N VAL A 152 21.49 -18.99 -3.34
CA VAL A 152 22.47 -18.97 -2.25
C VAL A 152 23.56 -19.99 -2.55
N ALA A 153 24.81 -19.55 -2.66
CA ALA A 153 25.91 -20.48 -2.95
C ALA A 153 26.17 -21.46 -1.80
N ASP A 154 26.56 -22.69 -2.14
CA ASP A 154 26.82 -23.81 -1.24
C ASP A 154 27.79 -23.43 -0.10
N ALA A 155 28.87 -22.72 -0.44
CA ALA A 155 29.82 -22.12 0.51
C ALA A 155 29.17 -21.27 1.60
N GLN A 156 28.14 -20.49 1.24
CA GLN A 156 27.40 -19.65 2.17
C GLN A 156 26.44 -20.49 3.03
N GLU A 157 25.84 -21.52 2.45
CA GLU A 157 24.93 -22.43 3.13
C GLU A 157 25.63 -23.32 4.16
N ILE A 158 26.87 -23.75 3.89
CA ILE A 158 27.72 -24.40 4.90
C ILE A 158 27.94 -23.51 6.11
N ALA A 159 28.06 -22.18 5.93
CA ALA A 159 28.19 -21.28 7.06
C ALA A 159 26.90 -21.18 7.91
N ILE A 160 25.74 -21.44 7.29
CA ILE A 160 24.40 -21.40 7.91
C ILE A 160 24.10 -22.74 8.61
N ASP A 161 24.39 -23.87 7.97
CA ASP A 161 24.31 -25.22 8.52
C ASP A 161 25.66 -25.97 8.44
N PRO A 162 26.62 -25.66 9.34
CA PRO A 162 27.93 -26.35 9.35
C PRO A 162 27.86 -27.85 9.65
N SER A 163 26.68 -28.38 9.98
CA SER A 163 26.47 -29.79 10.28
C SER A 163 25.86 -30.59 9.13
N GLY A 164 25.34 -29.93 8.10
CA GLY A 164 24.55 -30.53 7.01
C GLY A 164 23.24 -31.19 7.47
N ALA A 165 22.85 -31.02 8.73
CA ALA A 165 21.70 -31.70 9.33
C ALA A 165 20.36 -31.16 8.81
N LYS A 166 20.33 -29.88 8.43
CA LYS A 166 19.22 -29.26 7.70
C LYS A 166 19.37 -29.52 6.21
N GLY A 167 20.61 -29.46 5.73
CA GLY A 167 20.96 -29.70 4.33
C GLY A 167 20.59 -28.51 3.48
N CYS A 168 20.97 -27.31 3.93
CA CYS A 168 20.70 -26.07 3.21
C CYS A 168 21.29 -26.12 1.80
N ARG A 169 22.55 -26.58 1.67
CA ARG A 169 23.22 -26.89 0.38
C ARG A 169 22.36 -27.54 -0.71
N VAL A 170 21.36 -28.32 -0.34
CA VAL A 170 20.62 -29.17 -1.29
C VAL A 170 19.10 -29.04 -1.14
N LEU A 171 18.62 -28.02 -0.43
CA LEU A 171 17.20 -27.77 -0.20
C LEU A 171 16.90 -26.27 -0.25
N PRO A 172 16.08 -25.80 -1.21
CA PRO A 172 15.77 -24.38 -1.35
C PRO A 172 15.07 -23.72 -0.16
N ASP A 173 14.58 -24.52 0.80
CA ASP A 173 13.98 -24.11 2.06
C ASP A 173 14.44 -25.12 3.11
N CYS A 174 15.56 -24.83 3.76
CA CYS A 174 16.30 -25.85 4.49
C CYS A 174 15.72 -26.21 5.86
N ASP A 175 14.87 -25.35 6.42
CA ASP A 175 14.13 -25.62 7.65
C ASP A 175 12.65 -25.96 7.45
N ALA A 176 12.18 -25.89 6.21
CA ALA A 176 10.85 -26.26 5.74
C ALA A 176 9.72 -25.44 6.37
N ASP A 177 9.95 -24.15 6.59
CA ASP A 177 8.94 -23.22 7.11
C ASP A 177 8.08 -22.53 6.04
N GLY A 178 8.45 -22.70 4.76
CA GLY A 178 7.77 -22.18 3.59
C GLY A 178 8.37 -20.88 3.04
N VAL A 179 9.51 -20.42 3.55
CA VAL A 179 10.30 -19.31 3.01
C VAL A 179 11.65 -19.84 2.54
N ILE A 180 12.00 -19.58 1.28
CA ILE A 180 13.27 -20.01 0.71
C ILE A 180 14.47 -19.23 1.26
N ASP A 181 15.63 -19.87 1.32
CA ASP A 181 16.82 -19.40 2.04
C ASP A 181 17.30 -18.04 1.51
N ILE A 182 17.29 -17.83 0.20
CA ILE A 182 17.65 -16.53 -0.40
C ILE A 182 16.76 -15.37 0.07
N VAL A 183 15.47 -15.61 0.31
CA VAL A 183 14.53 -14.59 0.79
C VAL A 183 14.80 -14.25 2.24
N GLU A 184 15.13 -15.26 3.04
CA GLU A 184 15.51 -15.09 4.43
C GLU A 184 16.80 -14.30 4.59
N LEU A 185 17.82 -14.64 3.82
CA LEU A 185 19.09 -13.91 3.79
C LEU A 185 18.89 -12.47 3.34
N ALA A 186 18.07 -12.24 2.30
CA ALA A 186 17.71 -10.90 1.86
C ALA A 186 16.94 -10.09 2.93
N ALA A 187 16.18 -10.77 3.79
CA ALA A 187 15.45 -10.17 4.90
C ALA A 187 16.28 -10.05 6.19
N GLY A 188 17.43 -10.72 6.27
CA GLY A 188 18.26 -10.83 7.47
C GLY A 188 17.71 -11.79 8.52
N SER A 189 16.86 -12.74 8.12
CA SER A 189 16.45 -13.88 8.95
C SER A 189 17.41 -15.07 8.79
N ASN A 190 17.09 -16.22 9.37
CA ASN A 190 18.04 -17.32 9.55
C ASN A 190 17.49 -18.59 8.89
N PRO A 191 18.05 -19.00 7.73
CA PRO A 191 17.49 -20.12 6.96
C PRO A 191 17.44 -21.47 7.68
N ALA A 192 18.26 -21.66 8.71
CA ALA A 192 18.27 -22.91 9.47
C ALA A 192 17.27 -22.95 10.66
N ASP A 193 16.53 -21.87 10.93
CA ASP A 193 15.63 -21.74 12.09
C ASP A 193 14.20 -21.33 11.71
N ALA A 194 13.29 -22.32 11.66
CA ALA A 194 11.89 -22.14 11.27
C ALA A 194 11.06 -21.17 12.15
N GLY A 195 11.64 -20.68 13.26
CA GLY A 195 11.07 -19.61 14.06
C GLY A 195 11.47 -18.20 13.60
N SER A 196 12.41 -18.09 12.69
CA SER A 196 13.07 -16.88 12.23
C SER A 196 12.47 -16.43 10.89
N LEU A 197 11.21 -16.03 10.90
CA LEU A 197 10.51 -15.65 9.66
C LEU A 197 10.64 -14.15 9.33
N PRO A 198 10.80 -13.77 8.04
CA PRO A 198 10.61 -12.40 7.60
C PRO A 198 9.19 -11.91 7.88
N GLU A 199 9.05 -10.67 8.37
CA GLU A 199 7.75 -10.09 8.79
C GLU A 199 6.68 -10.16 7.68
N ASN A 200 7.08 -10.16 6.41
CA ASN A 200 6.19 -10.38 5.26
C ASN A 200 6.94 -11.01 4.06
N ALA A 201 7.27 -12.30 4.10
CA ALA A 201 7.91 -13.03 2.99
C ALA A 201 7.14 -12.92 1.64
N GLY A 202 5.82 -12.70 1.71
CA GLY A 202 4.96 -12.45 0.55
C GLY A 202 5.37 -11.23 -0.32
N LEU A 203 6.16 -10.30 0.22
CA LEU A 203 6.60 -9.08 -0.47
C LEU A 203 7.85 -9.27 -1.36
N TYR A 204 8.54 -10.41 -1.28
CA TYR A 204 9.80 -10.67 -1.98
C TYR A 204 9.56 -11.36 -3.32
N PHE A 205 10.21 -10.87 -4.37
CA PHE A 205 10.30 -11.52 -5.67
C PHE A 205 11.74 -11.93 -5.90
N VAL A 206 12.01 -13.23 -5.99
CA VAL A 206 13.29 -13.73 -6.49
C VAL A 206 13.25 -13.63 -8.01
N LEU A 207 14.04 -12.74 -8.60
CA LEU A 207 14.04 -12.46 -10.04
C LEU A 207 15.42 -12.72 -10.66
N PRO A 208 15.76 -13.99 -10.92
CA PRO A 208 16.97 -14.33 -11.66
C PRO A 208 17.00 -13.66 -13.03
N TYR A 209 18.20 -13.41 -13.55
CA TYR A 209 18.36 -12.85 -14.88
C TYR A 209 17.75 -13.78 -15.93
N GLN A 210 16.78 -13.28 -16.71
CA GLN A 210 16.03 -14.04 -17.70
C GLN A 210 15.17 -15.20 -17.15
N GLY A 211 14.94 -15.28 -15.84
CA GLY A 211 14.13 -16.34 -15.20
C GLY A 211 12.61 -16.30 -15.47
N GLY A 212 12.15 -15.45 -16.39
CA GLY A 212 10.73 -15.29 -16.71
C GLY A 212 10.00 -14.25 -15.83
N GLU A 213 8.70 -14.13 -16.05
CA GLU A 213 7.84 -13.20 -15.30
C GLU A 213 7.20 -13.92 -14.10
N LEU A 214 7.29 -13.30 -12.92
CA LEU A 214 6.61 -13.75 -11.72
C LEU A 214 5.43 -12.84 -11.38
N THR A 215 4.42 -13.40 -10.72
CA THR A 215 3.24 -12.64 -10.27
C THR A 215 2.92 -12.85 -8.81
N ARG A 216 2.54 -11.79 -8.09
CA ARG A 216 2.00 -11.87 -6.72
C ARG A 216 0.82 -10.94 -6.51
N ASP A 217 -0.13 -11.36 -5.69
CA ASP A 217 -1.33 -10.60 -5.37
C ASP A 217 -1.15 -9.87 -4.03
N PHE A 218 -1.38 -8.55 -4.03
CA PHE A 218 -1.34 -7.72 -2.83
C PHE A 218 -2.69 -7.07 -2.57
N THR A 219 -3.14 -7.15 -1.31
CA THR A 219 -4.37 -6.51 -0.85
C THR A 219 -4.06 -5.20 -0.14
N PHE A 220 -4.82 -4.17 -0.48
CA PHE A 220 -4.63 -2.79 -0.01
C PHE A 220 -5.91 -2.28 0.64
N ALA A 221 -5.76 -1.55 1.75
CA ALA A 221 -6.83 -0.72 2.28
C ALA A 221 -7.06 0.50 1.36
N THR A 222 -8.31 0.96 1.21
CA THR A 222 -8.63 2.10 0.32
C THR A 222 -9.26 3.30 1.03
N GLY A 223 -9.25 3.29 2.37
CA GLY A 223 -9.76 4.40 3.18
C GLY A 223 -8.98 5.70 2.97
N VAL A 224 -9.54 6.83 3.43
CA VAL A 224 -8.85 8.12 3.34
C VAL A 224 -7.63 8.13 4.28
N ALA A 225 -6.44 8.17 3.70
CA ALA A 225 -5.16 8.15 4.43
C ALA A 225 -4.77 9.52 4.98
N ARG A 226 -4.85 10.52 4.09
CA ARG A 226 -4.47 11.90 4.33
C ARG A 226 -5.61 12.81 3.95
N ALA A 227 -6.00 13.71 4.85
CA ALA A 227 -7.04 14.69 4.58
C ALA A 227 -6.67 16.06 5.12
N ASP A 228 -7.09 17.10 4.43
CA ASP A 228 -6.96 18.46 4.92
C ASP A 228 -8.36 19.03 5.13
N ILE A 229 -8.74 19.14 6.40
CA ILE A 229 -10.10 19.44 6.83
C ILE A 229 -10.20 20.93 7.15
N TYR A 230 -10.88 21.66 6.28
CA TYR A 230 -11.12 23.09 6.40
C TYR A 230 -12.53 23.37 6.92
N PHE A 231 -12.62 23.88 8.14
CA PHE A 231 -13.88 24.33 8.73
C PHE A 231 -14.27 25.69 8.15
N LEU A 232 -15.31 25.71 7.32
CA LEU A 232 -15.94 26.95 6.84
C LEU A 232 -17.20 27.20 7.67
N ILE A 233 -17.07 28.11 8.63
CA ILE A 233 -18.08 28.34 9.66
C ILE A 233 -18.88 29.59 9.33
N ASP A 234 -20.18 29.45 9.26
CA ASP A 234 -21.11 30.59 9.24
C ASP A 234 -21.04 31.32 10.60
N THR A 235 -20.75 32.62 10.55
CA THR A 235 -20.67 33.47 11.74
C THR A 235 -21.75 34.54 11.80
N THR A 236 -22.91 34.27 11.19
CA THR A 236 -24.11 35.12 11.29
C THR A 236 -24.81 34.97 12.64
N ALA A 237 -25.70 35.90 12.97
CA ALA A 237 -26.18 36.12 14.34
C ALA A 237 -26.78 34.89 15.05
N SER A 238 -27.37 33.94 14.32
CA SER A 238 -27.97 32.71 14.88
C SER A 238 -26.96 31.63 15.26
N MET A 239 -25.72 31.73 14.77
CA MET A 239 -24.71 30.67 14.87
C MET A 239 -23.94 30.63 16.20
N GLN A 240 -24.12 31.60 17.10
CA GLN A 240 -23.32 31.70 18.35
C GLN A 240 -23.29 30.39 19.16
N PRO A 241 -24.42 29.71 19.41
CA PRO A 241 -24.40 28.48 20.21
C PRO A 241 -23.62 27.34 19.53
N ALA A 242 -23.63 27.27 18.19
CA ALA A 242 -22.88 26.26 17.44
C ALA A 242 -21.38 26.58 17.42
N ILE A 243 -21.02 27.86 17.28
CA ILE A 243 -19.63 28.33 17.39
C ILE A 243 -19.07 27.96 18.78
N ASP A 244 -19.83 28.20 19.85
CA ASP A 244 -19.41 27.88 21.22
C ASP A 244 -19.25 26.37 21.42
N ALA A 245 -20.12 25.55 20.83
CA ALA A 245 -19.99 24.10 20.85
C ALA A 245 -18.71 23.61 20.13
N LEU A 246 -18.39 24.17 18.96
CA LEU A 246 -17.16 23.87 18.23
C LEU A 246 -15.91 24.25 19.04
N LYS A 247 -15.88 25.46 19.61
CA LYS A 247 -14.79 25.93 20.49
C LYS A 247 -14.52 24.99 21.65
N ALA A 248 -15.57 24.46 22.27
CA ALA A 248 -15.45 23.60 23.46
C ALA A 248 -15.00 22.17 23.16
N SER A 249 -15.11 21.71 21.91
CA SER A 249 -15.02 20.29 21.54
C SER A 249 -13.92 19.97 20.53
N ILE A 250 -13.30 20.96 19.88
CA ILE A 250 -12.28 20.72 18.86
C ILE A 250 -11.11 19.86 19.38
N SER A 251 -10.60 20.15 20.58
CA SER A 251 -9.48 19.41 21.20
C SER A 251 -9.89 18.13 21.92
N THR A 252 -11.15 18.00 22.32
CA THR A 252 -11.61 16.95 23.25
C THR A 252 -12.52 15.91 22.60
N THR A 253 -13.05 16.20 21.41
CA THR A 253 -13.96 15.31 20.68
C THR A 253 -13.55 15.22 19.22
N ILE A 254 -13.44 16.36 18.52
CA ILE A 254 -13.28 16.36 17.06
C ILE A 254 -11.92 15.78 16.66
N LEU A 255 -10.82 16.41 17.10
CA LEU A 255 -9.47 15.97 16.73
C LEU A 255 -9.14 14.57 17.24
N PRO A 256 -9.40 14.21 18.52
CA PRO A 256 -9.14 12.85 18.98
C PRO A 256 -9.89 11.78 18.19
N THR A 257 -11.16 11.97 17.87
CA THR A 257 -11.93 10.94 17.16
C THR A 257 -11.55 10.84 15.68
N ILE A 258 -11.21 11.94 15.01
CA ILE A 258 -10.78 11.88 13.60
C ILE A 258 -9.41 11.19 13.48
N LEU A 259 -8.46 11.54 14.35
CA LEU A 259 -7.08 11.05 14.26
C LEU A 259 -6.89 9.66 14.85
N ASN A 260 -7.59 9.31 15.94
CA ASN A 260 -7.49 7.97 16.54
C ASN A 260 -8.57 7.00 16.04
N GLY A 261 -9.63 7.50 15.39
CA GLY A 261 -10.84 6.74 15.15
C GLY A 261 -11.71 6.54 16.40
N ASP A 262 -12.91 6.01 16.20
CA ASP A 262 -13.78 5.46 17.24
C ASP A 262 -14.52 4.23 16.71
N PHE A 263 -13.93 3.06 16.95
CA PHE A 263 -14.51 1.78 16.51
C PHE A 263 -15.76 1.35 17.29
N ASN A 264 -16.06 2.02 18.42
CA ASN A 264 -17.28 1.76 19.19
C ASN A 264 -18.45 2.65 18.74
N ALA A 265 -18.19 3.67 17.92
CA ALA A 265 -19.23 4.46 17.30
C ALA A 265 -20.12 3.61 16.39
N VAL A 266 -21.35 4.08 16.15
CA VAL A 266 -22.30 3.41 15.26
C VAL A 266 -22.74 4.41 14.18
N PRO A 267 -22.24 4.27 12.93
CA PRO A 267 -21.26 3.28 12.47
C PRO A 267 -19.83 3.56 13.01
N PRO A 268 -18.93 2.56 13.00
CA PRO A 268 -17.53 2.74 13.39
C PRO A 268 -16.88 3.87 12.60
N ILE A 269 -16.07 4.68 13.28
CA ILE A 269 -15.34 5.80 12.70
C ILE A 269 -13.89 5.37 12.51
N PRO A 270 -13.43 5.12 11.27
CA PRO A 270 -12.03 4.84 11.02
C PRO A 270 -11.19 6.11 11.24
N ALA A 271 -9.94 5.90 11.66
CA ALA A 271 -8.97 6.98 11.79
C ALA A 271 -8.57 7.53 10.41
N ILE A 272 -8.31 8.83 10.34
CA ILE A 272 -7.55 9.45 9.25
C ILE A 272 -6.15 9.71 9.81
N GLY A 273 -5.20 8.83 9.47
CA GLY A 273 -3.86 8.81 10.10
C GLY A 273 -3.10 10.14 10.01
N ASP A 274 -3.29 10.90 8.92
CA ASP A 274 -2.66 12.21 8.75
C ASP A 274 -3.67 13.27 8.28
N ALA A 275 -4.44 13.77 9.25
CA ALA A 275 -5.41 14.85 9.06
C ALA A 275 -4.87 16.22 9.51
N TRP A 276 -4.80 17.19 8.60
CA TRP A 276 -4.53 18.59 8.94
C TRP A 276 -5.83 19.35 9.08
N ILE A 277 -5.87 20.37 9.94
CA ILE A 277 -7.06 21.20 10.12
C ILE A 277 -6.80 22.67 9.84
N GLY A 278 -7.77 23.33 9.24
CA GLY A 278 -7.80 24.78 9.00
C GLY A 278 -9.19 25.35 9.30
N VAL A 279 -9.31 26.67 9.32
CA VAL A 279 -10.56 27.34 9.67
C VAL A 279 -10.76 28.64 8.88
N GLY A 280 -12.01 28.96 8.57
CA GLY A 280 -12.41 30.23 8.00
C GLY A 280 -13.84 30.55 8.40
N GLU A 281 -14.22 31.81 8.23
CA GLU A 281 -15.60 32.24 8.38
C GLU A 281 -16.22 32.71 7.07
N VAL A 282 -17.54 32.57 7.01
CA VAL A 282 -18.41 33.11 5.96
C VAL A 282 -19.57 33.87 6.61
N ARG A 283 -19.93 34.98 5.97
CA ARG A 283 -21.17 35.73 6.20
C ARG A 283 -21.70 36.16 4.82
N ASP A 284 -22.05 37.43 4.67
CA ASP A 284 -22.53 37.99 3.42
C ASP A 284 -21.64 39.12 2.86
N VAL A 285 -22.03 39.67 1.72
CA VAL A 285 -21.53 40.94 1.19
C VAL A 285 -21.86 42.07 2.16
N PRO A 286 -20.96 43.05 2.40
CA PRO A 286 -21.13 44.05 3.44
C PRO A 286 -22.08 45.21 3.08
N TRP A 287 -23.03 44.97 2.18
CA TRP A 287 -23.92 45.99 1.62
C TRP A 287 -25.36 45.81 2.06
N GLY A 288 -26.02 46.96 2.30
CA GLY A 288 -27.42 47.00 2.68
C GLY A 288 -28.32 46.44 1.59
N ALA A 289 -28.85 45.24 1.85
CA ALA A 289 -29.84 44.43 1.14
C ALA A 289 -29.62 42.96 1.51
N TYR A 290 -28.36 42.60 1.80
CA TYR A 290 -27.88 41.24 2.05
C TYR A 290 -27.11 41.15 3.38
N GLY A 291 -26.15 42.04 3.61
CA GLY A 291 -25.36 42.05 4.84
C GLY A 291 -25.20 43.43 5.47
N GLN A 292 -24.22 43.54 6.37
CA GLN A 292 -23.92 44.74 7.14
C GLN A 292 -22.45 45.18 6.98
N PRO A 293 -22.13 46.46 7.20
CA PRO A 293 -20.75 46.90 7.22
C PRO A 293 -19.89 46.09 8.20
N GLY A 294 -18.80 45.49 7.70
CA GLY A 294 -17.93 44.61 8.47
C GLY A 294 -18.15 43.12 8.21
N ASP A 295 -19.19 42.74 7.47
CA ASP A 295 -19.35 41.36 6.99
C ASP A 295 -18.30 41.02 5.93
N ALA A 296 -17.86 39.77 5.97
CA ALA A 296 -16.90 39.24 5.03
C ALA A 296 -17.51 38.07 4.27
N VAL A 297 -17.54 38.20 2.94
CA VAL A 297 -17.93 37.12 2.02
C VAL A 297 -17.13 35.85 2.30
N TYR A 298 -15.84 36.00 2.60
CA TYR A 298 -14.98 34.93 3.07
C TYR A 298 -13.78 35.48 3.81
N ARG A 299 -13.47 34.89 4.96
CA ARG A 299 -12.30 35.27 5.74
C ARG A 299 -11.50 34.05 6.18
N ASN A 300 -10.27 33.99 5.69
CA ASN A 300 -9.23 33.08 6.15
C ASN A 300 -8.17 33.79 7.01
N ARG A 301 -8.08 35.13 6.93
CA ARG A 301 -7.09 35.92 7.68
C ARG A 301 -7.73 36.81 8.73
N PHE A 302 -7.17 36.78 9.92
CA PHE A 302 -7.69 37.44 11.10
C PHE A 302 -6.62 38.35 11.69
N THR A 303 -7.05 39.44 12.33
CA THR A 303 -6.17 40.24 13.18
C THR A 303 -6.51 39.95 14.63
N ILE A 304 -5.65 39.20 15.32
CA ILE A 304 -5.88 38.75 16.69
C ILE A 304 -4.76 39.31 17.55
N ASN A 305 -5.10 40.10 18.58
CA ASN A 305 -4.13 40.79 19.44
C ASN A 305 -3.08 41.60 18.63
N GLY A 306 -3.51 42.23 17.53
CA GLY A 306 -2.64 43.03 16.65
C GLY A 306 -1.71 42.21 15.73
N LYS A 307 -1.84 40.88 15.69
CA LYS A 307 -1.09 40.00 14.80
C LYS A 307 -1.98 39.45 13.69
N ALA A 308 -1.44 39.38 12.47
CA ALA A 308 -2.07 38.67 11.38
C ALA A 308 -1.94 37.16 11.60
N VAL A 309 -3.06 36.47 11.60
CA VAL A 309 -3.17 35.01 11.77
C VAL A 309 -3.93 34.45 10.58
N ALA A 310 -3.43 33.39 9.96
CA ALA A 310 -4.07 32.74 8.82
C ALA A 310 -4.67 31.39 9.26
N GLY A 311 -5.87 31.09 8.78
CA GLY A 311 -6.56 29.83 9.08
C GLY A 311 -6.14 28.68 8.18
N ASN A 312 -4.90 28.68 7.69
CA ASN A 312 -4.36 27.63 6.82
C ASN A 312 -4.43 26.27 7.50
N VAL A 313 -4.51 25.21 6.69
CA VAL A 313 -4.41 23.86 7.23
C VAL A 313 -3.02 23.60 7.80
N ALA A 314 -2.98 23.02 8.98
CA ALA A 314 -1.75 22.64 9.66
C ALA A 314 -1.96 21.37 10.49
N ALA A 315 -0.87 20.66 10.76
CA ALA A 315 -0.89 19.45 11.58
C ALA A 315 -1.30 19.78 13.03
N PRO A 316 -2.29 19.04 13.61
CA PRO A 316 -2.57 19.09 15.03
C PRO A 316 -1.35 18.70 15.88
N VAL A 317 -1.28 19.22 17.10
CA VAL A 317 -0.18 18.94 18.03
C VAL A 317 -0.57 17.78 18.94
N LYS A 318 0.17 16.67 18.88
CA LYS A 318 -0.04 15.52 19.77
C LYS A 318 0.26 15.90 21.22
N ASN A 319 -0.69 15.67 22.12
CA ASN A 319 -0.60 15.98 23.54
C ASN A 319 -1.04 14.76 24.37
N GLY A 320 -0.10 13.84 24.59
CA GLY A 320 -0.39 12.54 25.19
C GLY A 320 -1.31 11.71 24.28
N ALA A 321 -2.48 11.32 24.79
CA ALA A 321 -3.51 10.62 24.01
C ALA A 321 -4.48 11.57 23.27
N ASN A 322 -4.37 12.88 23.50
CA ASN A 322 -5.21 13.90 22.88
C ASN A 322 -4.45 14.66 21.79
N PHE A 323 -5.17 15.52 21.07
CA PHE A 323 -4.60 16.41 20.07
C PHE A 323 -5.10 17.83 20.27
N ASP A 324 -4.17 18.77 20.31
CA ASP A 324 -4.47 20.19 20.32
C ASP A 324 -4.53 20.73 18.88
N PRO A 325 -5.49 21.62 18.56
CA PRO A 325 -5.51 22.28 17.28
C PRO A 325 -4.24 23.11 17.06
N PRO A 326 -3.82 23.33 15.80
CA PRO A 326 -2.74 24.27 15.50
C PRO A 326 -3.00 25.62 16.16
N ALA A 327 -1.96 26.26 16.70
CA ALA A 327 -2.10 27.49 17.50
C ALA A 327 -2.89 28.60 16.79
N ASP A 328 -2.66 28.77 15.48
CA ASP A 328 -3.36 29.73 14.64
C ASP A 328 -4.85 29.39 14.53
N VAL A 329 -5.18 28.13 14.21
CA VAL A 329 -6.56 27.63 14.15
C VAL A 329 -7.27 27.80 15.48
N GLN A 330 -6.61 27.47 16.59
CA GLN A 330 -7.16 27.65 17.93
C GLN A 330 -7.47 29.12 18.21
N SER A 331 -6.54 30.02 17.91
CA SER A 331 -6.71 31.45 18.17
C SER A 331 -7.86 32.04 17.33
N ILE A 332 -7.96 31.64 16.07
CA ILE A 332 -9.04 32.07 15.17
C ILE A 332 -10.37 31.55 15.70
N LEU A 333 -10.49 30.25 15.96
CA LEU A 333 -11.73 29.65 16.44
C LEU A 333 -12.22 30.33 17.72
N GLN A 334 -11.31 30.63 18.66
CA GLN A 334 -11.66 31.35 19.89
C GLN A 334 -12.08 32.81 19.66
N SER A 335 -11.58 33.45 18.60
CA SER A 335 -11.96 34.82 18.23
C SER A 335 -13.31 34.93 17.51
N LEU A 336 -13.83 33.83 16.95
CA LEU A 336 -15.08 33.85 16.19
C LEU A 336 -16.26 34.27 17.08
N THR A 337 -17.05 35.22 16.59
CA THR A 337 -18.27 35.68 17.24
C THR A 337 -19.36 35.83 16.18
N ALA A 338 -20.56 35.38 16.53
CA ALA A 338 -21.74 35.53 15.69
C ALA A 338 -22.13 37.01 15.63
N ALA A 339 -22.22 37.56 14.42
CA ALA A 339 -22.69 38.91 14.17
C ALA A 339 -23.14 39.07 12.71
N GLY A 340 -23.67 40.23 12.35
CA GLY A 340 -24.06 40.51 10.98
C GLY A 340 -25.38 39.85 10.58
N GLY A 341 -25.55 39.73 9.25
CA GLY A 341 -26.78 39.27 8.60
C GLY A 341 -27.69 40.45 8.21
N GLY A 342 -28.21 40.44 7.00
CA GLY A 342 -29.12 41.46 6.46
C GLY A 342 -30.34 40.87 5.76
N ASP A 343 -30.20 39.68 5.19
CA ASP A 343 -31.30 38.82 4.77
C ASP A 343 -31.11 37.36 5.25
N GLY A 344 -31.72 36.40 4.56
CA GLY A 344 -31.79 35.01 5.01
C GLY A 344 -30.69 34.11 4.45
N PRO A 345 -30.39 34.14 3.14
CA PRO A 345 -29.28 33.39 2.56
C PRO A 345 -27.93 34.05 2.85
N GLU A 346 -26.85 33.26 2.78
CA GLU A 346 -25.48 33.72 3.08
C GLU A 346 -24.52 33.42 1.91
N ALA A 347 -23.33 34.02 1.92
CA ALA A 347 -22.41 33.97 0.78
C ALA A 347 -21.62 32.65 0.63
N THR A 348 -22.12 31.52 1.14
CA THR A 348 -21.41 30.22 1.14
C THR A 348 -20.91 29.81 -0.25
N THR A 349 -21.72 29.98 -1.30
CA THR A 349 -21.31 29.69 -2.69
C THR A 349 -20.12 30.52 -3.12
N GLN A 350 -20.05 31.78 -2.71
CA GLN A 350 -18.95 32.68 -3.03
C GLN A 350 -17.70 32.31 -2.24
N ALA A 351 -17.85 32.03 -0.94
CA ALA A 351 -16.77 31.63 -0.07
C ALA A 351 -16.05 30.38 -0.56
N LEU A 352 -16.80 29.35 -0.96
CA LEU A 352 -16.25 28.11 -1.51
C LEU A 352 -15.46 28.35 -2.81
N TRP A 353 -15.96 29.21 -3.71
CA TRP A 353 -15.25 29.54 -4.94
C TRP A 353 -13.93 30.28 -4.65
N ILE A 354 -13.95 31.25 -3.74
CA ILE A 354 -12.75 31.99 -3.33
C ILE A 354 -11.75 31.03 -2.69
N ALA A 355 -12.21 30.24 -1.72
CA ALA A 355 -11.39 29.28 -0.99
C ALA A 355 -10.72 28.29 -1.94
N SER A 356 -11.45 27.76 -2.93
CA SER A 356 -10.95 26.72 -3.84
C SER A 356 -10.02 27.27 -4.94
N THR A 357 -10.32 28.44 -5.49
CA THR A 357 -9.58 28.95 -6.66
C THR A 357 -8.36 29.78 -6.34
N ASN A 358 -8.35 30.44 -5.16
CA ASN A 358 -7.38 31.49 -4.82
C ASN A 358 -7.24 32.56 -5.93
N LYS A 359 -8.31 32.79 -6.71
CA LYS A 359 -8.33 33.80 -7.77
C LYS A 359 -8.81 35.13 -7.22
N PRO A 360 -8.42 36.26 -7.84
CA PRO A 360 -8.99 37.55 -7.50
C PRO A 360 -10.52 37.50 -7.57
N TYR A 361 -11.16 37.83 -6.46
CA TYR A 361 -12.59 37.97 -6.36
C TYR A 361 -12.93 39.44 -6.17
N ALA A 362 -13.70 39.98 -7.11
CA ALA A 362 -14.20 41.34 -7.05
C ALA A 362 -15.71 41.28 -7.25
N ALA A 363 -16.44 41.47 -6.15
CA ALA A 363 -17.85 41.78 -6.24
C ALA A 363 -18.00 43.31 -6.35
N THR A 364 -18.84 43.75 -7.28
CA THR A 364 -19.14 45.18 -7.52
C THR A 364 -20.57 45.47 -7.08
N GLY A 365 -20.75 46.35 -6.09
CA GLY A 365 -22.05 46.67 -5.52
C GLY A 365 -21.97 47.84 -4.55
N LEU A 366 -22.65 48.97 -4.81
CA LEU A 366 -22.58 50.21 -3.99
C LEU A 366 -21.14 50.59 -3.50
N GLY A 367 -20.11 50.10 -4.18
CA GLY A 367 -18.72 49.93 -3.70
C GLY A 367 -18.04 48.71 -4.35
N VAL A 368 -16.73 48.54 -4.15
CA VAL A 368 -16.01 47.31 -4.56
C VAL A 368 -15.68 46.56 -3.28
N TRP A 369 -16.13 45.31 -3.16
CA TRP A 369 -15.61 44.43 -2.11
C TRP A 369 -14.30 43.87 -2.63
N THR A 370 -13.21 44.36 -2.04
CA THR A 370 -11.90 43.71 -2.13
C THR A 370 -11.65 43.03 -0.80
N PRO A 371 -11.20 41.77 -0.78
CA PRO A 371 -10.75 41.16 0.46
C PRO A 371 -9.69 42.06 1.13
N GLU A 372 -9.75 42.20 2.46
CA GLU A 372 -8.89 43.12 3.23
C GLU A 372 -7.39 42.91 2.99
N GLN A 373 -7.01 41.73 2.48
CA GLN A 373 -5.71 41.41 1.94
C GLN A 373 -5.90 40.55 0.70
N PRO A 374 -5.08 40.67 -0.36
CA PRO A 374 -5.08 39.65 -1.40
C PRO A 374 -4.74 38.31 -0.73
N TYR A 375 -5.30 37.22 -1.25
CA TYR A 375 -5.08 35.88 -0.71
C TYR A 375 -3.71 35.21 -1.07
N PRO A 376 -2.60 35.89 -1.48
CA PRO A 376 -1.29 35.23 -1.52
C PRO A 376 -0.57 35.48 -0.19
N ALA A 377 -0.79 34.61 0.78
CA ALA A 377 0.22 34.35 1.79
C ALA A 377 0.90 33.11 1.24
N PRO A 378 2.24 33.10 1.13
CA PRO A 378 2.90 31.88 0.71
C PRO A 378 2.48 30.80 1.70
N CYS A 379 1.91 29.72 1.16
CA CYS A 379 1.72 28.51 1.94
C CYS A 379 3.07 28.11 2.53
N SER A 380 3.04 27.42 3.68
CA SER A 380 4.25 27.02 4.40
C SER A 380 5.21 26.22 3.50
N SER A 381 4.66 25.47 2.54
CA SER A 381 5.42 24.66 1.60
C SER A 381 5.10 24.99 0.13
N PRO A 382 6.10 24.94 -0.76
CA PRO A 382 5.87 24.96 -2.21
C PRO A 382 4.95 23.80 -2.63
N GLY A 383 4.00 24.07 -3.53
CA GLY A 383 3.10 23.05 -4.08
C GLY A 383 1.77 22.89 -3.33
N MET A 384 1.63 23.49 -2.14
CA MET A 384 0.30 23.64 -1.52
C MET A 384 -0.57 24.58 -2.34
N PHE A 385 -1.87 24.32 -2.39
CA PHE A 385 -2.81 25.02 -3.28
C PHE A 385 -4.07 25.49 -2.56
N ALA A 386 -4.92 26.25 -3.27
CA ALA A 386 -6.12 26.91 -2.74
C ALA A 386 -5.81 27.93 -1.61
N VAL A 387 -6.82 28.64 -1.11
CA VAL A 387 -6.62 29.60 0.00
C VAL A 387 -6.30 28.90 1.32
N PRO A 388 -6.93 27.76 1.68
CA PRO A 388 -6.57 27.00 2.87
C PRO A 388 -5.15 26.43 2.89
N CYS A 389 -4.41 26.47 1.78
CA CYS A 389 -3.12 25.80 1.59
C CYS A 389 -3.20 24.28 1.74
N PHE A 390 -4.05 23.61 0.95
CA PHE A 390 -4.14 22.15 0.92
C PHE A 390 -2.85 21.51 0.37
N ARG A 391 -2.48 20.37 0.92
CA ARG A 391 -1.35 19.53 0.49
C ARG A 391 -1.70 18.81 -0.82
N PRO A 392 -0.74 18.64 -1.75
CA PRO A 392 -0.97 18.01 -3.05
C PRO A 392 -1.37 16.52 -2.97
N ASP A 393 -0.99 15.83 -1.89
CA ASP A 393 -1.19 14.39 -1.67
C ASP A 393 -2.30 14.07 -0.65
N SER A 394 -3.07 15.07 -0.23
CA SER A 394 -4.19 14.92 0.71
C SER A 394 -5.56 15.08 0.01
N LEU A 395 -6.61 14.60 0.66
CA LEU A 395 -8.00 14.88 0.27
C LEU A 395 -8.43 16.24 0.84
N PRO A 396 -8.75 17.27 0.02
CA PRO A 396 -9.31 18.51 0.53
C PRO A 396 -10.75 18.30 0.99
N VAL A 397 -11.07 18.69 2.23
CA VAL A 397 -12.40 18.54 2.81
C VAL A 397 -12.89 19.88 3.33
N PHE A 398 -14.03 20.36 2.84
CA PHE A 398 -14.75 21.50 3.42
C PHE A 398 -15.81 20.99 4.39
N VAL A 399 -15.66 21.31 5.67
CA VAL A 399 -16.70 21.12 6.68
C VAL A 399 -17.47 22.42 6.79
N ILE A 400 -18.70 22.43 6.27
CA ILE A 400 -19.55 23.62 6.23
C ILE A 400 -20.56 23.53 7.37
N VAL A 401 -20.49 24.49 8.29
CA VAL A 401 -21.39 24.58 9.45
C VAL A 401 -22.21 25.85 9.32
N THR A 402 -23.51 25.72 9.04
CA THR A 402 -24.41 26.85 8.76
C THR A 402 -25.86 26.49 9.06
N ASP A 403 -26.67 27.49 9.35
CA ASP A 403 -28.13 27.38 9.47
C ASP A 403 -28.89 28.17 8.39
N ALA A 404 -28.18 28.65 7.37
CA ALA A 404 -28.70 29.49 6.30
C ALA A 404 -28.57 28.85 4.90
N PRO A 405 -29.52 29.13 3.97
CA PRO A 405 -29.38 28.78 2.55
C PRO A 405 -28.30 29.63 1.86
N PHE A 406 -27.93 29.27 0.63
CA PHE A 406 -26.83 29.93 -0.07
C PHE A 406 -27.31 30.97 -1.06
N HIS A 407 -26.70 32.15 -1.02
CA HIS A 407 -26.79 33.08 -2.13
C HIS A 407 -26.12 32.52 -3.38
N ASN A 408 -26.83 32.62 -4.52
CA ASN A 408 -26.47 31.93 -5.76
C ASN A 408 -26.29 30.41 -5.57
N GLY A 409 -27.01 29.81 -4.63
CA GLY A 409 -27.08 28.37 -4.42
C GLY A 409 -27.94 27.63 -5.46
N PRO A 410 -28.35 26.39 -5.16
CA PRO A 410 -29.25 25.60 -6.01
C PRO A 410 -30.61 26.29 -6.25
N VAL A 411 -31.06 27.11 -5.31
CA VAL A 411 -32.33 27.81 -5.37
C VAL A 411 -32.15 29.20 -6.01
N MET A 412 -32.61 29.35 -7.25
CA MET A 412 -32.52 30.59 -8.02
C MET A 412 -33.15 31.82 -7.34
N ALA A 413 -34.14 31.63 -6.47
CA ALA A 413 -34.77 32.73 -5.73
C ALA A 413 -33.84 33.38 -4.69
N HIS A 414 -32.73 32.73 -4.35
CA HIS A 414 -31.69 33.25 -3.47
C HIS A 414 -30.52 33.84 -4.26
N ALA A 415 -30.68 34.14 -5.56
CA ALA A 415 -29.64 34.80 -6.31
C ALA A 415 -29.42 36.25 -5.84
N TYR A 416 -28.16 36.69 -5.82
CA TYR A 416 -27.87 38.12 -5.69
C TYR A 416 -28.45 38.89 -6.87
N ASP A 417 -28.99 40.08 -6.59
CA ASP A 417 -29.34 41.03 -7.64
C ASP A 417 -28.03 41.57 -8.23
N PRO A 418 -27.72 41.33 -9.52
CA PRO A 418 -26.48 41.81 -10.13
C PRO A 418 -26.37 43.35 -10.16
N ALA A 419 -27.48 44.08 -9.99
CA ALA A 419 -27.45 45.54 -9.85
C ALA A 419 -26.99 45.99 -8.46
N VAL A 420 -27.12 45.14 -7.44
CA VAL A 420 -26.73 45.41 -6.04
C VAL A 420 -25.41 44.73 -5.71
N ALA A 421 -25.18 43.50 -6.16
CA ALA A 421 -23.98 42.69 -5.95
C ALA A 421 -23.60 41.95 -7.25
N GLY A 422 -22.96 42.68 -8.17
CA GLY A 422 -22.42 42.14 -9.42
C GLY A 422 -21.07 41.44 -9.25
N GLY A 423 -20.67 40.64 -10.25
CA GLY A 423 -19.39 39.90 -10.25
C GLY A 423 -19.39 38.63 -9.39
N THR A 424 -20.50 38.32 -8.73
CA THR A 424 -20.74 37.09 -7.97
C THR A 424 -20.71 35.88 -8.89
N LYS A 425 -20.35 34.73 -8.32
CA LYS A 425 -20.21 33.45 -9.01
C LYS A 425 -21.49 32.67 -8.98
N THR A 426 -21.74 31.97 -10.07
CA THR A 426 -22.83 31.03 -10.20
C THR A 426 -22.54 29.76 -9.40
N TYR A 427 -23.60 29.04 -9.04
CA TYR A 427 -23.47 27.75 -8.36
C TYR A 427 -22.58 26.77 -9.14
N ALA A 428 -22.77 26.69 -10.47
CA ALA A 428 -22.00 25.81 -11.34
C ALA A 428 -20.50 26.16 -11.37
N GLU A 429 -20.14 27.44 -11.35
CA GLU A 429 -18.73 27.86 -11.26
C GLU A 429 -18.09 27.41 -9.94
N THR A 430 -18.84 27.44 -8.84
CA THR A 430 -18.38 26.95 -7.53
C THR A 430 -18.22 25.43 -7.51
N ILE A 431 -19.16 24.67 -8.08
CA ILE A 431 -19.03 23.21 -8.23
C ILE A 431 -17.77 22.88 -9.03
N ASN A 432 -17.60 23.50 -10.21
CA ASN A 432 -16.41 23.31 -11.04
C ASN A 432 -15.11 23.66 -10.30
N ALA A 433 -15.13 24.66 -9.43
CA ALA A 433 -13.96 25.04 -8.63
C ALA A 433 -13.61 24.00 -7.56
N LEU A 434 -14.62 23.39 -6.92
CA LEU A 434 -14.43 22.30 -5.95
C LEU A 434 -13.96 21.02 -6.65
N ASP A 435 -14.56 20.67 -7.79
CA ASP A 435 -14.19 19.50 -8.58
C ASP A 435 -12.76 19.61 -9.14
N ALA A 436 -12.34 20.82 -9.53
CA ALA A 436 -10.98 21.08 -10.03
C ALA A 436 -9.88 20.82 -8.99
N ILE A 437 -10.22 20.81 -7.71
CA ILE A 437 -9.30 20.46 -6.62
C ILE A 437 -9.69 19.13 -5.95
N HIS A 438 -10.62 18.39 -6.53
CA HIS A 438 -11.16 17.14 -6.01
C HIS A 438 -11.62 17.24 -4.54
N ALA A 439 -12.17 18.39 -4.15
CA ALA A 439 -12.63 18.61 -2.79
C ALA A 439 -13.86 17.75 -2.47
N ARG A 440 -14.03 17.45 -1.19
CA ARG A 440 -15.23 16.83 -0.63
C ARG A 440 -15.87 17.79 0.37
N VAL A 441 -17.18 17.68 0.51
CA VAL A 441 -18.02 18.55 1.32
C VAL A 441 -18.72 17.72 2.38
N VAL A 442 -18.56 18.13 3.63
CA VAL A 442 -19.32 17.66 4.78
C VAL A 442 -20.19 18.81 5.25
N GLY A 443 -21.52 18.64 5.17
CA GLY A 443 -22.47 19.70 5.49
C GLY A 443 -23.19 19.46 6.81
N VAL A 444 -23.17 20.46 7.69
CA VAL A 444 -23.81 20.41 9.01
C VAL A 444 -24.86 21.51 9.12
N PRO A 445 -26.14 21.20 8.81
CA PRO A 445 -27.24 22.14 8.95
C PRO A 445 -27.59 22.31 10.43
N VAL A 446 -27.19 23.44 11.03
CA VAL A 446 -27.41 23.73 12.44
C VAL A 446 -28.87 24.11 12.67
N ALA A 447 -29.49 23.61 13.74
CA ALA A 447 -30.83 23.99 14.15
C ALA A 447 -30.84 25.43 14.68
N GLY A 448 -31.17 26.36 13.79
CA GLY A 448 -31.22 27.81 13.95
C GLY A 448 -31.68 28.41 12.61
N GLY A 449 -31.96 29.71 12.53
CA GLY A 449 -32.21 30.36 11.23
C GLY A 449 -33.27 29.68 10.34
N ASN A 450 -32.84 29.17 9.17
CA ASN A 450 -33.66 28.45 8.20
C ASN A 450 -33.01 27.11 7.80
N PRO A 451 -32.96 26.13 8.72
CA PRO A 451 -32.04 25.01 8.62
C PRO A 451 -32.51 23.95 7.61
N GLY A 452 -33.81 23.90 7.34
CA GLY A 452 -34.37 23.07 6.27
C GLY A 452 -33.92 23.50 4.88
N ALA A 453 -33.75 24.82 4.64
CA ALA A 453 -33.23 25.34 3.39
C ALA A 453 -31.70 25.14 3.31
N ALA A 454 -30.97 25.42 4.39
CA ALA A 454 -29.55 25.12 4.51
C ALA A 454 -29.25 23.64 4.22
N ARG A 455 -30.00 22.71 4.81
CA ARG A 455 -29.87 21.27 4.58
C ARG A 455 -30.12 20.89 3.12
N ALA A 456 -31.10 21.50 2.47
CA ALA A 456 -31.39 21.25 1.06
C ALA A 456 -30.20 21.66 0.18
N ASP A 457 -29.65 22.86 0.41
CA ASP A 457 -28.51 23.39 -0.34
C ASP A 457 -27.22 22.60 -0.08
N LEU A 458 -26.94 22.25 1.18
CA LEU A 458 -25.82 21.37 1.56
C LEU A 458 -25.95 19.99 0.92
N SER A 459 -27.16 19.42 0.91
CA SER A 459 -27.40 18.09 0.32
C SER A 459 -27.23 18.09 -1.20
N ASP A 460 -27.62 19.17 -1.87
CA ASP A 460 -27.42 19.35 -3.30
C ASP A 460 -25.93 19.54 -3.63
N LEU A 461 -25.23 20.36 -2.83
CA LEU A 461 -23.78 20.57 -2.94
C LEU A 461 -23.02 19.25 -2.78
N ALA A 462 -23.32 18.49 -1.74
CA ALA A 462 -22.69 17.20 -1.50
C ALA A 462 -22.93 16.21 -2.66
N LYS A 463 -24.11 16.21 -3.30
CA LYS A 463 -24.36 15.36 -4.48
C LYS A 463 -23.58 15.79 -5.70
N ASN A 464 -23.55 17.09 -5.99
CA ASN A 464 -22.91 17.62 -7.19
C ASN A 464 -21.38 17.55 -7.13
N THR A 465 -20.77 17.50 -5.93
CA THR A 465 -19.32 17.31 -5.77
C THR A 465 -18.91 15.86 -5.42
N GLY A 466 -19.83 14.89 -5.57
CA GLY A 466 -19.56 13.48 -5.26
C GLY A 466 -19.26 13.17 -3.78
N SER A 467 -19.64 14.06 -2.86
CA SER A 467 -19.48 13.91 -1.42
C SER A 467 -20.57 13.01 -0.83
N LEU A 468 -20.53 11.74 -1.20
CA LEU A 468 -21.53 10.74 -0.84
C LEU A 468 -20.90 9.63 0.00
N TYR A 469 -21.66 9.05 0.92
CA TYR A 469 -21.31 7.79 1.58
C TYR A 469 -22.29 6.69 1.19
N HIS A 470 -21.83 5.45 1.21
CA HIS A 470 -22.67 4.28 0.95
C HIS A 470 -23.30 3.78 2.25
N ASP A 471 -24.64 3.73 2.33
CA ASP A 471 -25.35 3.20 3.50
C ASP A 471 -25.66 1.70 3.31
N PRO A 472 -24.96 0.79 4.03
CA PRO A 472 -25.18 -0.65 3.91
C PRO A 472 -26.49 -1.12 4.58
N ALA A 473 -27.10 -0.32 5.46
CA ALA A 473 -28.20 -0.78 6.31
C ALA A 473 -29.54 -0.98 5.57
N PHE A 474 -29.68 -0.44 4.34
CA PHE A 474 -30.93 -0.48 3.56
C PHE A 474 -30.71 -0.69 2.06
N GLY A 475 -29.95 -1.73 1.69
CA GLY A 475 -29.80 -2.11 0.28
C GLY A 475 -28.78 -1.30 -0.50
N GLY A 476 -27.86 -0.60 0.18
CA GLY A 476 -26.68 0.00 -0.45
C GLY A 476 -26.99 1.26 -1.26
N SER A 477 -27.64 2.25 -0.67
CA SER A 477 -27.89 3.53 -1.36
C SER A 477 -26.83 4.58 -1.02
N ASN A 478 -26.40 5.36 -2.00
CA ASN A 478 -25.51 6.49 -1.77
C ASN A 478 -26.30 7.66 -1.16
N LYS A 479 -25.79 8.23 -0.08
CA LYS A 479 -26.37 9.37 0.66
C LYS A 479 -25.38 10.53 0.69
N PRO A 480 -25.82 11.79 0.62
CA PRO A 480 -24.91 12.92 0.81
C PRO A 480 -24.30 12.89 2.20
N LEU A 481 -23.08 13.42 2.34
CA LEU A 481 -22.40 13.65 3.62
C LEU A 481 -23.01 14.85 4.37
N VAL A 482 -24.32 14.77 4.58
CA VAL A 482 -25.20 15.74 5.23
C VAL A 482 -26.25 14.94 6.00
N PRO A 483 -26.57 15.29 7.26
CA PRO A 483 -27.57 14.58 8.03
C PRO A 483 -28.97 14.73 7.41
N SER A 484 -29.82 13.74 7.64
CA SER A 484 -31.22 13.77 7.21
C SER A 484 -32.10 14.74 8.03
N SER A 485 -31.58 15.25 9.14
CA SER A 485 -32.27 16.16 10.07
C SER A 485 -31.37 17.30 10.49
N ASP A 486 -31.98 18.38 10.98
CA ASP A 486 -31.25 19.53 11.53
C ASP A 486 -30.51 19.15 12.82
N VAL A 487 -29.35 19.75 13.01
CA VAL A 487 -28.40 19.41 14.07
C VAL A 487 -28.50 20.43 15.18
N ALA A 488 -28.95 20.02 16.37
CA ALA A 488 -28.97 20.90 17.54
C ALA A 488 -27.57 21.50 17.77
N SER A 489 -27.47 22.78 18.15
CA SER A 489 -26.18 23.48 18.24
C SER A 489 -25.17 22.78 19.17
N GLY A 490 -25.63 22.11 20.23
CA GLY A 490 -24.77 21.32 21.13
C GLY A 490 -24.31 19.95 20.59
N GLU A 491 -24.88 19.49 19.48
CA GLU A 491 -24.57 18.20 18.84
C GLU A 491 -23.73 18.35 17.56
N VAL A 492 -23.44 19.58 17.14
CA VAL A 492 -22.66 19.90 15.93
C VAL A 492 -21.37 19.11 15.86
N SER A 493 -20.60 19.06 16.95
CA SER A 493 -19.31 18.39 16.98
C SER A 493 -19.39 16.88 16.82
N LYS A 494 -20.41 16.25 17.42
CA LYS A 494 -20.63 14.81 17.26
C LYS A 494 -21.03 14.49 15.82
N GLU A 495 -21.84 15.34 15.22
CA GLU A 495 -22.28 15.15 13.84
C GLU A 495 -21.16 15.39 12.83
N VAL A 496 -20.32 16.41 13.03
CA VAL A 496 -19.08 16.62 12.26
C VAL A 496 -18.23 15.35 12.26
N VAL A 497 -17.96 14.80 13.44
CA VAL A 497 -17.13 13.60 13.62
C VAL A 497 -17.77 12.39 12.95
N ARG A 498 -19.08 12.19 13.11
CA ARG A 498 -19.83 11.10 12.47
C ARG A 498 -19.73 11.18 10.94
N LEU A 499 -19.90 12.36 10.37
CA LEU A 499 -19.84 12.56 8.92
C LEU A 499 -18.42 12.44 8.36
N LEU A 500 -17.40 12.91 9.09
CA LEU A 500 -16.01 12.73 8.70
C LEU A 500 -15.58 11.26 8.81
N GLY A 501 -16.08 10.51 9.79
CA GLY A 501 -15.91 9.07 9.84
C GLY A 501 -16.59 8.35 8.68
N LEU A 502 -17.81 8.78 8.32
CA LEU A 502 -18.47 8.30 7.11
C LEU A 502 -17.68 8.64 5.85
N LEU A 503 -17.08 9.83 5.74
CA LEU A 503 -16.22 10.22 4.61
C LEU A 503 -14.97 9.32 4.54
N ALA A 504 -14.30 9.11 5.67
CA ALA A 504 -13.12 8.24 5.75
C ALA A 504 -13.42 6.80 5.30
N GLY A 505 -14.65 6.34 5.60
CA GLY A 505 -15.20 5.05 5.16
C GLY A 505 -16.25 5.17 4.04
N ALA A 506 -16.20 6.19 3.17
CA ALA A 506 -17.23 6.39 2.12
C ALA A 506 -16.87 5.73 0.79
N GLY A 507 -15.60 5.45 0.52
CA GLY A 507 -15.18 4.89 -0.78
C GLY A 507 -15.48 5.89 -1.90
N LEU A 508 -14.88 7.06 -1.79
CA LEU A 508 -15.22 8.22 -2.62
C LEU A 508 -14.54 8.20 -3.99
N HIS A 509 -13.93 7.07 -4.34
CA HIS A 509 -12.85 7.04 -5.30
C HIS A 509 -12.86 5.78 -6.15
N ASP A 510 -12.58 6.00 -7.42
CA ASP A 510 -11.93 5.00 -8.24
C ASP A 510 -10.53 4.78 -7.65
N VAL A 511 -10.11 3.53 -7.55
CA VAL A 511 -8.84 3.13 -6.94
C VAL A 511 -7.97 2.52 -8.01
N THR A 512 -6.81 3.14 -8.23
CA THR A 512 -5.73 2.65 -9.09
C THR A 512 -4.45 2.55 -8.26
N THR A 513 -3.38 2.09 -8.87
CA THR A 513 -2.06 2.06 -8.24
C THR A 513 -1.06 2.99 -8.95
N SER A 514 -0.09 3.49 -8.20
CA SER A 514 1.19 3.98 -8.71
C SER A 514 2.32 3.07 -8.23
N LYS A 515 3.41 2.99 -9.00
CA LYS A 515 4.66 2.34 -8.61
C LYS A 515 5.82 3.33 -8.72
N ALA A 516 6.80 3.20 -7.83
CA ALA A 516 8.03 4.00 -7.84
C ALA A 516 9.18 3.23 -7.20
N SER A 517 10.42 3.60 -7.55
CA SER A 517 11.60 3.15 -6.80
C SER A 517 11.50 3.64 -5.36
N TYR A 518 11.90 2.82 -4.40
CA TYR A 518 11.94 3.28 -3.01
C TYR A 518 13.20 4.09 -2.74
N ALA A 519 13.00 5.36 -2.38
CA ALA A 519 14.05 6.27 -1.94
C ALA A 519 13.51 7.11 -0.78
N CYS A 520 14.18 7.05 0.37
CA CYS A 520 13.79 7.81 1.56
C CYS A 520 14.97 8.64 2.06
N ALA A 521 14.73 9.92 2.31
CA ALA A 521 15.75 10.88 2.75
C ALA A 521 16.18 10.71 4.22
N GLY A 522 15.61 9.75 4.95
CA GLY A 522 15.84 9.53 6.37
C GLY A 522 15.11 10.54 7.26
N GLY A 523 14.53 10.07 8.36
CA GLY A 523 13.79 10.93 9.29
C GLY A 523 12.43 11.42 8.75
N VAL A 524 12.01 10.88 7.60
CA VAL A 524 10.69 11.05 6.99
C VAL A 524 10.01 9.70 7.06
N ASP A 525 8.72 9.70 7.43
CA ASP A 525 7.87 8.52 7.30
C ASP A 525 7.48 8.35 5.82
N CYS A 526 8.28 7.57 5.09
CA CYS A 526 8.11 7.26 3.68
C CYS A 526 7.15 6.07 3.47
N THR A 527 6.96 5.23 4.49
CA THR A 527 6.05 4.08 4.51
C THR A 527 4.60 4.47 4.83
N GLY A 528 4.39 5.59 5.52
CA GLY A 528 3.10 6.03 6.04
C GLY A 528 2.69 5.33 7.34
N ASP A 529 3.63 4.73 8.08
CA ASP A 529 3.40 3.97 9.31
C ASP A 529 3.56 4.79 10.61
N GLU A 530 3.67 6.12 10.49
CA GLU A 530 3.93 7.08 11.55
C GLU A 530 5.33 6.96 12.20
N THR A 531 6.21 6.14 11.64
CA THR A 531 7.58 5.94 12.08
C THR A 531 8.55 6.55 11.06
N PRO A 532 9.47 7.44 11.48
CA PRO A 532 10.49 7.93 10.58
C PRO A 532 11.36 6.79 10.05
N ASP A 533 11.44 6.67 8.72
CA ASP A 533 12.23 5.63 8.09
C ASP A 533 13.72 5.96 8.12
N PRO A 534 14.59 4.94 8.21
CA PRO A 534 16.00 5.12 7.95
C PRO A 534 16.22 5.57 6.50
N GLN A 535 17.28 6.33 6.27
CA GLN A 535 17.67 6.68 4.91
C GLN A 535 17.92 5.40 4.12
N TYR A 536 17.28 5.29 2.96
CA TYR A 536 17.44 4.15 2.08
C TYR A 536 17.38 4.62 0.64
N GLU A 537 18.28 4.06 -0.16
CA GLU A 537 18.35 4.28 -1.60
C GLU A 537 18.86 2.99 -2.23
N ASN A 538 18.29 2.61 -3.38
CA ASN A 538 18.75 1.42 -4.09
C ASN A 538 20.21 1.59 -4.52
N PRO A 539 21.01 0.50 -4.52
CA PRO A 539 22.39 0.56 -4.95
C PRO A 539 22.50 1.04 -6.41
N GLU A 540 23.64 1.67 -6.70
CA GLU A 540 24.06 1.96 -8.06
C GLU A 540 24.64 0.68 -8.67
N LEU A 541 23.98 0.16 -9.71
CA LEU A 541 24.40 -1.08 -10.37
C LEU A 541 25.36 -0.82 -11.55
N VAL A 542 25.33 0.38 -12.11
CA VAL A 542 26.23 0.82 -13.19
C VAL A 542 26.97 2.07 -12.72
N PRO A 543 28.31 2.05 -12.63
CA PRO A 543 29.08 3.19 -12.16
C PRO A 543 28.81 4.48 -12.97
N GLY A 544 28.35 5.53 -12.30
CA GLY A 544 28.04 6.83 -12.87
C GLY A 544 26.58 7.04 -13.31
N GLU A 545 25.71 6.05 -13.18
CA GLU A 545 24.28 6.15 -13.56
C GLU A 545 23.36 6.45 -12.37
N GLY A 546 23.87 6.37 -11.14
CA GLY A 546 23.11 6.60 -9.92
C GLY A 546 22.27 5.40 -9.47
N PRO A 547 21.40 5.60 -8.47
CA PRO A 547 20.56 4.56 -7.89
C PRO A 547 19.66 3.87 -8.93
N PHE A 548 19.58 2.55 -8.88
CA PHE A 548 18.71 1.82 -9.81
C PHE A 548 17.21 2.08 -9.54
N ASP A 549 16.43 2.29 -10.61
CA ASP A 549 14.97 2.39 -10.54
C ASP A 549 14.34 0.98 -10.49
N ALA A 550 14.19 0.45 -9.29
CA ALA A 550 13.59 -0.86 -9.05
C ALA A 550 12.15 -0.98 -9.59
N SER A 551 11.43 0.13 -9.80
CA SER A 551 10.07 0.08 -10.35
C SER A 551 10.02 -0.32 -11.83
N ALA A 552 11.16 -0.29 -12.51
CA ALA A 552 11.33 -0.80 -13.87
C ALA A 552 11.16 -2.32 -13.95
N LEU A 553 11.44 -3.05 -12.87
CA LEU A 553 11.27 -4.51 -12.81
C LEU A 553 9.80 -4.93 -12.72
N ILE A 554 8.90 -4.02 -12.32
CA ILE A 554 7.45 -4.27 -12.31
C ILE A 554 6.92 -4.07 -13.74
N THR A 555 6.53 -5.11 -14.44
CA THR A 555 6.01 -4.99 -15.82
C THR A 555 4.56 -4.50 -15.84
N GLN A 556 3.75 -4.93 -14.86
CA GLN A 556 2.33 -4.59 -14.76
C GLN A 556 1.83 -4.65 -13.31
N VAL A 557 0.84 -3.80 -13.00
CA VAL A 557 0.00 -3.93 -11.81
C VAL A 557 -1.45 -3.99 -12.27
N ALA A 558 -2.12 -5.11 -12.03
CA ALA A 558 -3.44 -5.42 -12.56
C ALA A 558 -4.47 -5.63 -11.45
N THR A 559 -5.72 -5.23 -11.65
CA THR A 559 -6.79 -5.50 -10.68
C THR A 559 -7.13 -6.99 -10.59
N VAL A 560 -7.42 -7.47 -9.39
CA VAL A 560 -7.94 -8.83 -9.16
C VAL A 560 -9.39 -8.76 -8.70
N ALA A 561 -10.27 -9.52 -9.35
CA ALA A 561 -11.69 -9.51 -9.05
C ALA A 561 -11.98 -10.16 -7.68
N SER A 562 -12.66 -9.42 -6.80
CA SER A 562 -13.13 -9.91 -5.50
C SER A 562 -14.23 -10.96 -5.67
N GLN A 563 -14.23 -11.95 -4.78
CA GLN A 563 -15.28 -12.97 -4.68
C GLN A 563 -16.39 -12.57 -3.68
N ALA A 564 -16.32 -11.38 -3.08
CA ALA A 564 -17.29 -10.93 -2.09
C ALA A 564 -18.68 -10.63 -2.70
N ASN A 565 -19.75 -10.83 -1.92
CA ASN A 565 -21.12 -10.52 -2.30
C ASN A 565 -21.84 -9.71 -1.20
N PRO A 566 -22.26 -8.45 -1.45
CA PRO A 566 -22.08 -7.71 -2.70
C PRO A 566 -20.61 -7.35 -2.96
N LEU A 567 -20.27 -7.09 -4.22
CA LEU A 567 -18.93 -6.64 -4.59
C LEU A 567 -18.57 -5.34 -3.84
N PRO A 568 -17.29 -5.19 -3.44
CA PRO A 568 -16.81 -4.00 -2.73
C PRO A 568 -16.63 -2.80 -3.66
N TYR A 569 -16.97 -2.91 -4.94
CA TYR A 569 -16.86 -1.87 -5.97
C TYR A 569 -18.00 -1.98 -6.98
N ALA A 570 -18.18 -0.96 -7.82
CA ALA A 570 -19.21 -0.96 -8.86
C ALA A 570 -18.77 -1.74 -10.12
N SER A 571 -17.53 -1.54 -10.56
CA SER A 571 -16.91 -2.23 -11.69
C SER A 571 -15.39 -2.19 -11.58
N LEU A 572 -14.68 -2.88 -12.47
CA LEU A 572 -13.22 -2.79 -12.59
C LEU A 572 -12.80 -2.87 -14.07
N ASP A 573 -11.68 -2.26 -14.40
CA ASP A 573 -10.91 -2.54 -15.62
C ASP A 573 -9.54 -3.12 -15.24
N ALA A 574 -8.63 -3.33 -16.19
CA ALA A 574 -7.34 -3.96 -15.91
C ALA A 574 -6.48 -3.24 -14.85
N LYS A 575 -6.70 -1.95 -14.55
CA LYS A 575 -5.84 -1.13 -13.66
C LYS A 575 -6.61 -0.41 -12.55
N THR A 576 -7.92 -0.29 -12.67
CA THR A 576 -8.72 0.59 -11.83
C THR A 576 -9.98 -0.12 -11.34
N PHE A 577 -10.21 -0.07 -10.03
CA PHE A 577 -11.51 -0.35 -9.44
C PHE A 577 -12.35 0.92 -9.45
N TYR A 578 -13.57 0.85 -9.97
CA TYR A 578 -14.47 1.98 -10.06
C TYR A 578 -15.53 1.95 -8.96
N GLY A 579 -15.70 3.08 -8.28
CA GLY A 579 -16.66 3.23 -7.19
C GLY A 579 -16.46 2.20 -6.08
N VAL A 580 -15.23 2.07 -5.56
CA VAL A 580 -14.93 1.26 -4.38
C VAL A 580 -15.78 1.77 -3.21
N ARG A 581 -16.38 0.86 -2.44
CA ARG A 581 -17.35 1.19 -1.40
C ARG A 581 -16.67 1.18 -0.04
N GLY A 582 -16.73 2.31 0.63
CA GLY A 582 -16.14 2.50 1.94
C GLY A 582 -14.64 2.25 2.03
N SER A 583 -14.20 1.68 3.15
CA SER A 583 -12.81 1.27 3.39
C SER A 583 -12.55 -0.17 2.96
N ALA A 584 -13.29 -0.67 1.96
CA ALA A 584 -13.14 -2.03 1.50
C ALA A 584 -11.73 -2.26 0.94
N GLU A 585 -11.18 -3.43 1.22
CA GLU A 585 -9.89 -3.79 0.65
C GLU A 585 -10.04 -4.22 -0.82
N VAL A 586 -9.03 -3.92 -1.61
CA VAL A 586 -8.94 -4.32 -3.02
C VAL A 586 -7.61 -4.99 -3.29
N THR A 587 -7.60 -5.93 -4.23
CA THR A 587 -6.41 -6.74 -4.53
C THR A 587 -5.86 -6.39 -5.92
N PHE A 588 -4.55 -6.21 -6.00
CA PHE A 588 -3.83 -6.02 -7.26
C PHE A 588 -2.76 -7.10 -7.44
N ARG A 589 -2.69 -7.66 -8.64
CA ARG A 589 -1.65 -8.56 -9.11
C ARG A 589 -0.48 -7.77 -9.66
N VAL A 590 0.69 -7.97 -9.10
CA VAL A 590 1.95 -7.35 -9.53
C VAL A 590 2.71 -8.37 -10.34
N HIS A 591 3.03 -7.99 -11.58
CA HIS A 591 3.87 -8.74 -12.49
C HIS A 591 5.27 -8.13 -12.45
N ALA A 592 6.30 -8.96 -12.30
CA ALA A 592 7.68 -8.51 -12.27
C ALA A 592 8.59 -9.46 -13.06
N LYS A 593 9.59 -8.88 -13.72
CA LYS A 593 10.52 -9.61 -14.59
C LYS A 593 11.89 -8.93 -14.57
N ASN A 594 12.96 -9.73 -14.65
CA ASN A 594 14.32 -9.25 -14.81
C ASN A 594 14.93 -9.71 -16.14
N ASP A 595 14.95 -8.82 -17.13
CA ASP A 595 15.56 -9.06 -18.45
C ASP A 595 16.90 -8.34 -18.66
N SER A 596 17.31 -7.51 -17.69
CA SER A 596 18.38 -6.53 -17.89
C SER A 596 19.45 -6.52 -16.80
N LEU A 597 19.17 -7.05 -15.61
CA LEU A 597 20.09 -7.01 -14.49
C LEU A 597 20.73 -8.38 -14.25
N LYS A 598 22.05 -8.43 -14.41
CA LYS A 598 22.89 -9.57 -14.02
C LYS A 598 23.97 -9.06 -13.05
N PRO A 599 23.65 -8.95 -11.75
CA PRO A 599 24.62 -8.50 -10.76
C PRO A 599 25.69 -9.57 -10.51
N SER A 600 26.85 -9.17 -10.00
CA SER A 600 27.96 -10.07 -9.62
C SER A 600 27.97 -10.39 -8.12
N ALA A 601 26.81 -10.24 -7.48
CA ALA A 601 26.56 -10.45 -6.06
C ALA A 601 25.06 -10.39 -5.83
N LEU A 602 24.57 -11.10 -4.80
CA LEU A 602 23.19 -11.01 -4.35
C LEU A 602 22.77 -9.54 -4.16
N THR A 603 21.76 -9.11 -4.91
CA THR A 603 21.32 -7.72 -4.94
C THR A 603 19.86 -7.63 -4.52
N VAL A 604 19.60 -6.87 -3.46
CA VAL A 604 18.23 -6.58 -2.99
C VAL A 604 17.84 -5.16 -3.36
N LEU A 605 16.82 -5.03 -4.19
CA LEU A 605 16.24 -3.75 -4.61
C LEU A 605 14.85 -3.57 -4.02
N ARG A 606 14.45 -2.32 -3.78
CA ARG A 606 13.14 -1.99 -3.22
C ARG A 606 12.36 -1.07 -4.14
N ALA A 607 11.13 -1.46 -4.42
CA ALA A 607 10.11 -0.59 -5.00
C ALA A 607 8.93 -0.47 -4.04
N LEU A 608 8.09 0.52 -4.31
CA LEU A 608 6.83 0.71 -3.61
C LEU A 608 5.67 0.73 -4.59
N ILE A 609 4.55 0.16 -4.16
CA ILE A 609 3.26 0.25 -4.84
C ILE A 609 2.30 0.93 -3.88
N ARG A 610 1.61 1.96 -4.37
CA ARG A 610 0.64 2.73 -3.58
C ARG A 610 -0.70 2.71 -4.25
N VAL A 611 -1.76 2.48 -3.47
CA VAL A 611 -3.11 2.78 -3.94
C VAL A 611 -3.36 4.28 -3.88
N GLN A 612 -3.99 4.76 -4.93
CA GLN A 612 -4.33 6.16 -5.08
C GLN A 612 -5.57 6.31 -5.95
N THR A 613 -6.11 7.52 -5.99
CA THR A 613 -7.12 7.88 -6.98
C THR A 613 -6.48 8.10 -8.36
N PRO A 614 -7.22 8.07 -9.46
CA PRO A 614 -6.71 8.47 -10.77
C PRO A 614 -6.13 9.90 -10.82
N ALA A 615 -6.51 10.75 -9.87
CA ALA A 615 -5.97 12.10 -9.69
C ALA A 615 -4.67 12.15 -8.86
N GLY A 616 -4.19 11.01 -8.34
CA GLY A 616 -2.95 10.91 -7.57
C GLY A 616 -3.10 11.10 -6.05
N GLN A 617 -4.33 11.12 -5.52
CA GLN A 617 -4.54 11.23 -4.07
C GLN A 617 -4.26 9.89 -3.39
N ILE A 618 -3.44 9.88 -2.34
CA ILE A 618 -3.01 8.66 -1.64
C ILE A 618 -4.17 8.10 -0.78
N LEU A 619 -4.34 6.77 -0.83
CA LEU A 619 -5.36 6.04 -0.09
C LEU A 619 -4.71 5.00 0.85
N GLY A 620 -5.49 4.47 1.79
CA GLY A 620 -5.16 3.27 2.58
C GLY A 620 -4.22 3.44 3.78
N GLY A 621 -3.61 4.61 3.96
CA GLY A 621 -2.63 4.84 5.04
C GLY A 621 -1.42 3.91 4.88
N LYS A 622 -0.88 3.44 6.00
CA LYS A 622 0.20 2.43 6.01
C LYS A 622 -0.15 1.17 5.20
N ASP A 623 -1.42 0.76 5.23
CA ASP A 623 -1.90 -0.46 4.56
C ASP A 623 -2.30 -0.21 3.09
N GLY A 624 -2.19 1.04 2.63
CA GLY A 624 -2.31 1.46 1.23
C GLY A 624 -0.99 1.49 0.47
N VAL A 625 0.12 1.20 1.15
CA VAL A 625 1.46 1.08 0.57
C VAL A 625 1.95 -0.35 0.75
N LYS A 626 2.57 -0.92 -0.29
CA LYS A 626 3.29 -2.19 -0.21
C LYS A 626 4.70 -2.02 -0.70
N PHE A 627 5.64 -2.50 0.09
CA PHE A 627 7.02 -2.68 -0.33
C PHE A 627 7.11 -3.92 -1.16
N VAL A 628 7.80 -3.82 -2.28
CA VAL A 628 8.15 -4.96 -3.11
C VAL A 628 9.66 -5.05 -3.11
N TYR A 629 10.16 -6.19 -2.65
CA TYR A 629 11.58 -6.49 -2.61
C TYR A 629 11.89 -7.35 -3.83
N PHE A 630 12.90 -6.95 -4.60
CA PHE A 630 13.44 -7.77 -5.68
C PHE A 630 14.77 -8.32 -5.21
N VAL A 631 14.82 -9.64 -5.03
CA VAL A 631 16.02 -10.39 -4.71
C VAL A 631 16.56 -10.89 -6.04
N ILE A 632 17.71 -10.37 -6.46
CA ILE A 632 18.36 -10.77 -7.70
C ILE A 632 19.58 -11.59 -7.30
N PRO A 633 19.53 -12.92 -7.47
CA PRO A 633 20.66 -13.79 -7.15
C PRO A 633 21.87 -13.47 -8.03
N GLU A 634 23.04 -13.84 -7.53
CA GLU A 634 24.28 -13.83 -8.31
C GLU A 634 24.29 -14.98 -9.33
N HIS A 635 23.88 -16.16 -8.88
CA HIS A 635 23.77 -17.37 -9.67
C HIS A 635 22.41 -17.42 -10.37
N ILE A 636 22.40 -17.98 -11.57
CA ILE A 636 21.21 -18.03 -12.42
C ILE A 636 20.75 -19.49 -12.38
N PRO A 637 19.53 -19.78 -11.88
CA PRO A 637 18.93 -21.09 -12.05
C PRO A 637 18.97 -21.41 -13.53
N ALA A 638 19.72 -22.43 -13.92
CA ALA A 638 19.78 -22.87 -15.30
C ALA A 638 18.42 -23.48 -15.64
N GLY A 639 17.49 -22.62 -16.09
CA GLY A 639 16.18 -23.09 -16.53
C GLY A 639 16.33 -24.11 -17.66
N PRO A 640 15.46 -25.15 -17.72
CA PRO A 640 15.54 -26.16 -18.75
C PRO A 640 15.35 -25.51 -20.12
N ASN A 641 16.35 -25.61 -20.99
CA ASN A 641 16.28 -25.16 -22.39
C ASN A 641 15.29 -25.98 -23.23
#